data_AF-A0A6C0H165-F1
#
_entry.id   AF-A0A6C0H165-F1
#
_cell.length_a   1.000
_cell.length_b   1.000
_cell.length_c   1.000
_cell.angle_alpha   90.00
_cell.angle_beta   90.00
_cell.angle_gamma   90.00
#
_symmetry.space_group_name_H-M   'P 1'
#
loop_
_entity.id
_entity.type
_entity.pdbx_description
1 polymer ?
#
loop_
_entity_poly.entity_id
_entity_poly.type
_entity_poly.pdbx_seq_one_letter_code
_entity_poly.pdbx_strand_id
1 'polypeptide(L)'
;MYEIYKINGDYQKLLTYQKLESLSNLRFDLTELDYYNFRYNNKKFINNFKREIDTPLKRIGFISNDFTIHRPSGSLSIDFFENLIKYKNQFEIFFYTKTDVANRFLNLCTIRKDTNLINLKKMILSDNIDILIDMQGHMCNNYNDILIDRLAPIQMHFLGYPGTLGYANVDYLIADKIIIPEESTQFYREKIAYLPNCYQCNSQINLNYNKNLDDRKLFNLPKDAFVFCNFNYDYKLDRNMFFIYLKILNIIPNSVLFYKTEKDTFDYILKTDGQLHGIDKSRLINGRVIKQSEHFKRLSVCDLGLDNYRLNGHTTSSDLLIAGTPFITYPSDTYQNRVGKSLLLSLDLEELVCYSSQQYINLAVKLATDKKYYESIRNKLLENRTKILFNPNLYTNNFVNLMFNVWKNHYQPNLYFIWKCYKNTDSIGNDIIKVKSESIEKIHERAIKNEECVAYNSNGVLKNKILDKSLWIKSDSDLWVKEILNKDDITKFSNNYIGEPKYIWKFFPYIDCINEKKDIISIVNERNQLLRDIAENNNDCLAFNTKGELKKCVTENIVKISNDSNEGIWIREKILIPFDNDKKRNEINKEYNLPLISIIFLYNEKNIDNIFHFFKNQIYLNAELLIIVPENSTIQIKETFNIKLCKTNNKNIESIFKTFCKGEYYIIINNLMQYDEIQYIYIKYIKNNNLNDKNITSLVRDFKIEDIPINIIDIPFIRNVKFALKKNQKI
;
A
#
# COMPACT_ATOMS: atom_id res chain seq x y z
N MET A 1 -4.70 -17.30 -14.60
CA MET A 1 -3.61 -17.99 -15.35
C MET A 1 -3.51 -19.46 -14.97
N TYR A 2 -3.67 -19.83 -13.69
CA TYR A 2 -3.77 -21.22 -13.24
C TYR A 2 -4.90 -22.02 -13.93
N GLU A 3 -6.06 -21.39 -14.17
CA GLU A 3 -7.20 -22.02 -14.87
C GLU A 3 -7.00 -22.22 -16.39
N ILE A 4 -6.07 -21.52 -17.04
CA ILE A 4 -5.87 -21.60 -18.51
C ILE A 4 -4.97 -22.78 -18.90
N TYR A 5 -4.15 -23.30 -17.98
CA TYR A 5 -3.27 -24.45 -18.25
C TYR A 5 -3.91 -25.80 -17.93
N LYS A 6 -5.12 -25.83 -17.38
CA LYS A 6 -5.84 -27.06 -17.03
C LYS A 6 -6.53 -27.73 -18.23
N ILE A 7 -6.67 -27.03 -19.36
CA ILE A 7 -7.58 -27.44 -20.46
C ILE A 7 -6.92 -28.21 -21.62
N ASN A 8 -5.59 -28.16 -21.82
CA ASN A 8 -4.94 -28.81 -22.99
C ASN A 8 -4.00 -29.94 -22.58
N GLY A 9 -4.55 -31.05 -22.09
CA GLY A 9 -3.80 -32.22 -21.62
C GLY A 9 -2.84 -32.80 -22.65
N ASP A 10 -1.54 -32.66 -22.37
CA ASP A 10 -0.49 -33.49 -22.98
C ASP A 10 0.76 -33.51 -22.07
N TYR A 11 0.88 -34.57 -21.26
CA TYR A 11 1.80 -34.63 -20.11
C TYR A 11 3.21 -35.17 -20.42
N GLN A 12 3.60 -35.38 -21.68
CA GLN A 12 4.81 -36.16 -22.00
C GLN A 12 5.99 -35.41 -22.64
N LYS A 13 6.00 -34.07 -22.75
CA LYS A 13 7.16 -33.33 -23.28
C LYS A 13 7.65 -32.17 -22.41
N LEU A 14 7.84 -32.42 -21.11
CA LEU A 14 8.50 -31.48 -20.18
C LEU A 14 9.60 -32.12 -19.32
N LEU A 15 10.44 -32.96 -19.95
CA LEU A 15 11.65 -33.51 -19.34
C LEU A 15 12.90 -32.70 -19.73
N THR A 16 12.94 -31.40 -19.43
CA THR A 16 14.22 -30.65 -19.26
C THR A 16 14.08 -29.30 -18.51
N TYR A 17 13.24 -29.20 -17.48
CA TYR A 17 13.30 -28.06 -16.53
C TYR A 17 12.82 -28.46 -15.12
N GLN A 18 13.19 -29.67 -14.66
CA GLN A 18 13.03 -30.07 -13.27
C GLN A 18 14.21 -29.58 -12.43
N LYS A 19 14.09 -28.37 -11.86
CA LYS A 19 14.61 -27.96 -10.53
C LYS A 19 14.43 -26.45 -10.29
N LEU A 20 13.19 -25.98 -10.32
CA LEU A 20 12.78 -24.74 -9.64
C LEU A 20 11.39 -24.97 -9.03
N GLU A 21 11.28 -25.97 -8.16
CA GLU A 21 10.19 -26.07 -7.19
C GLU A 21 10.45 -25.04 -6.07
N SER A 22 10.22 -23.75 -6.34
CA SER A 22 10.18 -22.71 -5.31
C SER A 22 9.48 -21.41 -5.73
N LEU A 23 8.60 -21.44 -6.73
CA LEU A 23 7.75 -20.28 -7.09
C LEU A 23 6.32 -20.35 -6.54
N SER A 24 6.05 -21.28 -5.61
CA SER A 24 4.90 -21.21 -4.70
C SER A 24 5.16 -20.35 -3.44
N ASN A 25 6.36 -19.79 -3.26
CA ASN A 25 6.73 -18.99 -2.09
C ASN A 25 6.96 -17.50 -2.40
N LEU A 26 6.12 -16.89 -3.25
CA LEU A 26 6.04 -15.43 -3.32
C LEU A 26 5.19 -14.91 -2.14
N ARG A 27 5.87 -14.85 -0.99
CA ARG A 27 5.62 -14.02 0.21
C ARG A 27 4.23 -14.08 0.84
N PHE A 28 4.03 -15.07 1.72
CA PHE A 28 3.07 -15.02 2.83
C PHE A 28 3.76 -15.12 4.21
N ASP A 29 5.05 -14.78 4.31
CA ASP A 29 5.86 -15.01 5.54
C ASP A 29 5.91 -13.82 6.52
N LEU A 30 5.18 -12.75 6.23
CA LEU A 30 4.97 -11.63 7.16
C LEU A 30 3.52 -11.21 7.01
N THR A 31 2.74 -11.28 8.09
CA THR A 31 1.44 -10.61 8.12
C THR A 31 1.67 -9.10 7.90
N GLU A 32 0.64 -8.38 7.45
CA GLU A 32 0.71 -6.90 7.36
C GLU A 32 1.12 -6.28 8.71
N LEU A 33 0.77 -6.96 9.82
CA LEU A 33 1.16 -6.66 11.18
C LEU A 33 2.67 -6.90 11.45
N ASP A 34 3.28 -7.92 10.83
CA ASP A 34 4.72 -8.19 10.95
C ASP A 34 5.55 -7.17 10.15
N TYR A 35 5.08 -6.76 8.97
CA TYR A 35 5.69 -5.63 8.25
C TYR A 35 5.54 -4.31 9.01
N TYR A 36 4.39 -4.10 9.65
CA TYR A 36 4.14 -2.96 10.54
C TYR A 36 5.10 -2.97 11.73
N ASN A 37 5.21 -4.09 12.45
CA ASN A 37 6.10 -4.21 13.61
C ASN A 37 7.58 -4.11 13.21
N PHE A 38 7.98 -4.70 12.08
CA PHE A 38 9.37 -4.68 11.61
C PHE A 38 9.81 -3.29 11.14
N ARG A 39 8.93 -2.52 10.49
CA ARG A 39 9.24 -1.16 10.02
C ARG A 39 9.03 -0.05 11.06
N TYR A 40 8.13 -0.23 12.04
CA TYR A 40 7.64 0.89 12.86
C TYR A 40 7.75 0.72 14.38
N ASN A 41 8.03 -0.48 14.92
CA ASN A 41 8.15 -0.63 16.39
C ASN A 41 9.55 -0.33 16.95
N ASN A 42 10.54 -0.01 16.12
CA ASN A 42 11.81 0.52 16.62
C ASN A 42 11.78 2.05 16.71
N LYS A 43 11.18 2.52 17.80
CA LYS A 43 11.44 3.76 18.56
C LYS A 43 11.61 5.11 17.81
N LYS A 44 10.76 6.04 18.26
CA LYS A 44 10.99 7.50 18.50
C LYS A 44 11.03 8.42 17.27
N PHE A 45 9.86 8.89 16.82
CA PHE A 45 9.61 10.30 16.43
C PHE A 45 8.10 10.49 16.18
N ILE A 46 7.28 10.43 17.24
CA ILE A 46 5.89 10.93 17.15
C ILE A 46 5.97 12.43 17.41
N ASN A 47 6.35 13.20 16.41
CA ASN A 47 6.21 14.65 16.49
C ASN A 47 4.72 14.98 16.39
N ASN A 48 4.16 15.49 17.48
CA ASN A 48 2.77 15.87 17.54
C ASN A 48 2.63 17.31 17.00
N PHE A 49 2.54 17.46 15.68
CA PHE A 49 2.35 18.77 15.03
C PHE A 49 0.92 19.28 15.25
N LYS A 50 0.66 19.81 16.44
CA LYS A 50 -0.58 20.54 16.74
C LYS A 50 -0.42 21.97 16.23
N ARG A 51 -1.07 22.30 15.11
CA ARG A 51 -1.36 23.70 14.75
C ARG A 51 -2.66 24.12 15.45
N GLU A 52 -2.82 25.42 15.67
CA GLU A 52 -4.08 25.98 16.16
C GLU A 52 -5.17 25.83 15.09
N ILE A 53 -6.43 25.76 15.54
CA ILE A 53 -7.59 25.81 14.64
C ILE A 53 -7.53 27.14 13.88
N ASP A 54 -7.91 27.14 12.62
CA ASP A 54 -7.85 28.30 11.71
C ASP A 54 -6.44 28.79 11.34
N THR A 55 -5.38 28.03 11.66
CA THR A 55 -4.04 28.34 11.13
C THR A 55 -4.08 28.31 9.59
N PRO A 56 -3.67 29.38 8.89
CA PRO A 56 -3.62 29.37 7.43
C PRO A 56 -2.50 28.47 6.93
N LEU A 57 -2.67 27.88 5.75
CA LEU A 57 -1.62 27.15 5.04
C LEU A 57 -0.48 28.11 4.67
N LYS A 58 0.75 27.85 5.12
CA LYS A 58 1.90 28.73 4.87
C LYS A 58 3.02 28.07 4.09
N ARG A 59 3.25 26.76 4.21
CA ARG A 59 4.44 26.10 3.62
C ARG A 59 4.18 24.73 3.03
N ILE A 60 4.52 24.55 1.76
CA ILE A 60 4.44 23.25 1.07
C ILE A 60 5.85 22.79 0.69
N GLY A 61 6.23 21.60 1.14
CA GLY A 61 7.48 20.95 0.79
C GLY A 61 7.28 19.83 -0.23
N PHE A 62 8.13 19.74 -1.23
CA PHE A 62 8.20 18.63 -2.19
C PHE A 62 9.52 17.89 -2.03
N ILE A 63 9.48 16.57 -1.98
CA ILE A 63 10.67 15.73 -1.86
C ILE A 63 10.85 14.84 -3.09
N SER A 64 11.98 14.99 -3.77
CA SER A 64 12.29 14.24 -5.00
C SER A 64 13.76 14.38 -5.40
N ASN A 65 14.28 13.39 -6.14
CA ASN A 65 15.52 13.54 -6.92
C ASN A 65 15.23 13.95 -8.37
N ASP A 66 13.97 14.10 -8.73
CA ASP A 66 13.53 14.27 -10.11
C ASP A 66 13.28 15.75 -10.43
N PHE A 67 13.87 16.70 -9.69
CA PHE A 67 13.87 18.13 -10.05
C PHE A 67 14.81 18.42 -11.24
N THR A 68 14.58 17.70 -12.33
CA THR A 68 15.34 17.69 -13.58
C THR A 68 14.46 17.27 -14.74
N ILE A 69 14.67 17.86 -15.92
CA ILE A 69 13.92 17.52 -17.14
C ILE A 69 14.30 16.16 -17.75
N HIS A 70 15.40 15.55 -17.26
CA HIS A 70 15.87 14.25 -17.74
C HIS A 70 15.16 13.07 -17.07
N ARG A 71 14.34 13.34 -16.06
CA ARG A 71 13.56 12.32 -15.35
C ARG A 71 12.07 12.55 -15.55
N PRO A 72 11.26 11.47 -15.61
CA PRO A 72 9.84 11.57 -15.95
C PRO A 72 9.05 12.53 -15.06
N SER A 73 9.19 12.45 -13.74
CA SER A 73 8.44 13.30 -12.82
C SER A 73 8.79 14.78 -13.00
N GLY A 74 10.07 15.12 -13.21
CA GLY A 74 10.50 16.50 -13.45
C GLY A 74 10.08 17.04 -14.81
N SER A 75 10.22 16.24 -15.88
CA SER A 75 9.75 16.65 -17.21
C SER A 75 8.25 16.90 -17.25
N LEU A 76 7.47 16.11 -16.50
CA LEU A 76 6.02 16.26 -16.39
C LEU A 76 5.61 17.49 -15.57
N SER A 77 6.35 17.80 -14.51
CA SER A 77 5.92 18.77 -13.48
C SER A 77 6.55 20.16 -13.59
N ILE A 78 7.54 20.37 -14.45
CA ILE A 78 8.26 21.66 -14.52
C ILE A 78 7.33 22.86 -14.76
N ASP A 79 6.44 22.78 -15.75
CA ASP A 79 5.49 23.88 -16.01
C ASP A 79 4.48 24.05 -14.87
N PHE A 80 4.14 22.97 -14.16
CA PHE A 80 3.31 23.05 -12.96
C PHE A 80 4.01 23.89 -11.88
N PHE A 81 5.29 23.66 -11.63
CA PHE A 81 6.07 24.43 -10.65
C PHE A 81 6.31 25.88 -11.07
N GLU A 82 6.57 26.14 -12.36
CA GLU A 82 6.66 27.50 -12.92
C GLU A 82 5.34 28.28 -12.80
N ASN A 83 4.19 27.59 -12.72
CA ASN A 83 2.92 28.20 -12.43
C ASN A 83 2.64 28.31 -10.93
N LEU A 84 3.12 27.34 -10.13
CA LEU A 84 2.92 27.32 -8.68
C LEU A 84 3.58 28.50 -7.98
N ILE A 85 4.73 29.00 -8.46
CA ILE A 85 5.40 30.19 -7.90
C ILE A 85 4.52 31.46 -7.93
N LYS A 86 3.51 31.54 -8.81
CA LYS A 86 2.54 32.65 -8.82
C LYS A 86 1.75 32.75 -7.50
N TYR A 87 1.69 31.67 -6.74
CA TYR A 87 1.02 31.56 -5.44
C TYR A 87 1.94 31.84 -4.24
N LYS A 88 3.18 32.32 -4.46
CA LYS A 88 4.14 32.61 -3.39
C LYS A 88 3.65 33.60 -2.31
N ASN A 89 2.67 34.44 -2.64
CA ASN A 89 2.03 35.37 -1.68
C ASN A 89 1.03 34.67 -0.76
N GLN A 90 0.61 33.44 -1.08
CA GLN A 90 -0.32 32.62 -0.29
C GLN A 90 0.43 31.59 0.56
N PHE A 91 1.47 30.95 0.00
CA PHE A 91 2.33 30.01 0.74
C PHE A 91 3.74 29.94 0.11
N GLU A 92 4.73 29.56 0.92
CA GLU A 92 6.10 29.30 0.51
C GLU A 92 6.25 27.85 -0.01
N ILE A 93 7.16 27.66 -0.97
CA ILE A 93 7.45 26.36 -1.59
C ILE A 93 8.89 25.95 -1.24
N PHE A 94 9.08 24.68 -0.91
CA PHE A 94 10.37 24.09 -0.59
C PHE A 94 10.64 22.84 -1.41
N PHE A 95 11.86 22.66 -1.90
CA PHE A 95 12.33 21.42 -2.50
C PHE A 95 13.38 20.74 -1.63
N TYR A 96 13.20 19.45 -1.37
CA TYR A 96 14.13 18.60 -0.63
C TYR A 96 14.71 17.54 -1.58
N THR A 97 16.03 17.49 -1.71
CA THR A 97 16.69 16.59 -2.68
C THR A 97 18.07 16.10 -2.21
N LYS A 98 18.51 14.95 -2.73
CA LYS A 98 19.90 14.43 -2.59
C LYS A 98 20.77 14.79 -3.81
N THR A 99 20.17 15.29 -4.89
CA THR A 99 20.83 15.56 -6.16
C THR A 99 20.79 17.04 -6.52
N ASP A 100 21.61 17.43 -7.50
CA ASP A 100 21.52 18.76 -8.08
C ASP A 100 20.16 19.00 -8.75
N VAL A 101 19.74 20.26 -8.69
CA VAL A 101 18.48 20.75 -9.26
C VAL A 101 18.79 21.40 -10.60
N ALA A 102 18.04 21.06 -11.65
CA ALA A 102 18.26 21.62 -12.97
C ALA A 102 17.90 23.11 -13.02
N ASN A 103 18.57 23.88 -13.90
CA ASN A 103 18.45 25.34 -14.01
C ASN A 103 17.01 25.86 -14.04
N ARG A 104 16.10 25.16 -14.71
CA ARG A 104 14.71 25.60 -14.86
C ARG A 104 13.90 25.52 -13.56
N PHE A 105 14.34 24.70 -12.61
CA PHE A 105 13.77 24.62 -11.27
C PHE A 105 14.44 25.59 -10.28
N LEU A 106 15.60 26.16 -10.63
CA LEU A 106 16.26 27.15 -9.80
C LEU A 106 15.37 28.41 -9.70
N ASN A 107 15.33 29.01 -8.52
CA ASN A 107 14.50 30.19 -8.19
C ASN A 107 12.99 29.97 -8.16
N LEU A 108 12.49 28.74 -8.37
CA LEU A 108 11.06 28.44 -8.19
C LEU A 108 10.64 28.33 -6.72
N CYS A 109 11.59 28.06 -5.84
CA CYS A 109 11.35 27.72 -4.44
C CYS A 109 12.63 27.84 -3.59
N THR A 110 12.50 27.63 -2.28
CA THR A 110 13.64 27.39 -1.39
C THR A 110 14.15 25.96 -1.57
N ILE A 111 15.42 25.79 -1.92
CA ILE A 111 16.03 24.47 -2.17
C ILE A 111 16.86 24.03 -0.97
N ARG A 112 16.60 22.82 -0.47
CA ARG A 112 17.37 22.09 0.54
C ARG A 112 17.97 20.85 -0.10
N LYS A 113 19.31 20.84 -0.24
CA LYS A 113 20.05 19.72 -0.82
C LYS A 113 20.99 19.11 0.21
N ASP A 114 20.84 17.83 0.49
CA ASP A 114 21.78 17.05 1.31
C ASP A 114 21.67 15.56 0.95
N THR A 115 22.81 14.89 0.78
CA THR A 115 22.85 13.43 0.51
C THR A 115 22.58 12.61 1.78
N ASN A 116 22.78 13.20 2.96
CA ASN A 116 22.50 12.61 4.25
C ASN A 116 21.03 12.87 4.65
N LEU A 117 20.24 11.80 4.68
CA LEU A 117 18.82 11.86 5.04
C LEU A 117 18.58 12.44 6.43
N ILE A 118 19.48 12.25 7.40
CA ILE A 118 19.33 12.81 8.75
C ILE A 118 19.36 14.34 8.72
N ASN A 119 20.26 14.92 7.93
CA ASN A 119 20.33 16.37 7.77
C ASN A 119 19.09 16.89 7.04
N LEU A 120 18.64 16.18 6.00
CA LEU A 120 17.43 16.55 5.26
C LEU A 120 16.19 16.53 6.18
N LYS A 121 16.06 15.52 7.05
CA LYS A 121 15.01 15.48 8.10
C LYS A 121 15.06 16.71 9.01
N LYS A 122 16.25 17.09 9.49
CA LYS A 122 16.44 18.27 10.34
C LYS A 122 16.05 19.56 9.61
N MET A 123 16.40 19.68 8.32
CA MET A 123 16.00 20.83 7.49
C MET A 123 14.47 20.92 7.38
N ILE A 124 13.80 19.82 7.04
CA ILE A 124 12.32 19.75 6.96
C ILE A 124 11.68 20.21 8.28
N LEU A 125 12.17 19.71 9.41
CA LEU A 125 11.68 20.10 10.74
C LEU A 125 11.90 21.60 11.02
N SER A 126 13.08 22.12 10.68
CA SER A 126 13.42 23.54 10.90
C SER A 126 12.62 24.48 10.01
N ASP A 127 12.28 24.04 8.79
CA ASP A 127 11.49 24.80 7.84
C ASP A 127 10.01 24.82 8.23
N ASN A 128 9.58 23.97 9.18
CA ASN A 128 8.25 23.95 9.77
C ASN A 128 7.15 23.81 8.68
N ILE A 129 7.36 22.84 7.78
CA ILE A 129 6.50 22.53 6.64
C ILE A 129 5.09 22.12 7.10
N ASP A 130 4.07 22.63 6.43
CA ASP A 130 2.66 22.33 6.72
C ASP A 130 2.20 21.07 5.98
N ILE A 131 2.50 21.01 4.67
CA ILE A 131 2.20 19.85 3.81
C ILE A 131 3.51 19.39 3.16
N LEU A 132 3.93 18.15 3.44
CA LEU A 132 5.08 17.51 2.81
C LEU A 132 4.61 16.49 1.76
N ILE A 133 5.06 16.66 0.52
CA ILE A 133 4.62 15.88 -0.64
C ILE A 133 5.80 15.10 -1.22
N ASP A 134 5.72 13.78 -1.17
CA ASP A 134 6.65 12.88 -1.83
C ASP A 134 6.32 12.69 -3.31
N MET A 135 7.33 12.80 -4.17
CA MET A 135 7.21 12.60 -5.60
C MET A 135 8.03 11.44 -6.14
N GLN A 136 8.34 10.43 -5.31
CA GLN A 136 9.21 9.32 -5.71
C GLN A 136 8.66 7.94 -5.31
N GLY A 137 8.08 7.81 -4.12
CA GLY A 137 7.48 6.59 -3.60
C GLY A 137 8.45 5.42 -3.57
N HIS A 138 8.02 4.20 -3.93
CA HIS A 138 8.90 3.01 -3.90
C HIS A 138 9.89 2.91 -5.08
N MET A 139 10.13 4.00 -5.82
CA MET A 139 11.13 4.02 -6.88
C MET A 139 12.56 3.97 -6.31
N CYS A 140 13.56 3.72 -7.17
CA CYS A 140 14.96 3.68 -6.75
C CYS A 140 15.43 5.03 -6.18
N ASN A 141 16.32 4.99 -5.19
CA ASN A 141 16.84 6.18 -4.47
C ASN A 141 15.77 7.03 -3.77
N ASN A 142 14.66 6.42 -3.32
CA ASN A 142 13.56 7.09 -2.63
C ASN A 142 13.92 7.73 -1.27
N TYR A 143 12.87 8.30 -0.66
CA TYR A 143 12.88 8.98 0.63
C TYR A 143 11.98 8.27 1.65
N ASN A 144 11.75 6.97 1.50
CA ASN A 144 10.85 6.23 2.38
C ASN A 144 11.25 6.36 3.86
N ASP A 145 12.56 6.38 4.16
CA ASP A 145 13.07 6.59 5.53
C ASP A 145 12.74 7.98 6.09
N ILE A 146 12.41 8.96 5.26
CA ILE A 146 11.90 10.28 5.66
C ILE A 146 10.38 10.21 5.87
N LEU A 147 9.65 9.52 5.00
CA LEU A 147 8.19 9.42 5.06
C LEU A 147 7.67 8.55 6.21
N ILE A 148 8.50 7.61 6.71
CA ILE A 148 8.17 6.88 7.94
C ILE A 148 8.19 7.75 9.18
N ASP A 149 8.94 8.86 9.17
CA ASP A 149 8.87 9.84 10.24
C ASP A 149 7.73 10.81 9.93
N ARG A 150 6.97 11.20 10.94
CA ARG A 150 6.04 12.32 10.80
C ARG A 150 6.87 13.59 10.94
N LEU A 151 7.16 14.27 9.82
CA LEU A 151 7.97 15.49 9.75
C LEU A 151 7.19 16.73 9.34
N ALA A 152 5.99 16.54 8.81
CA ALA A 152 4.98 17.58 8.62
C ALA A 152 3.65 17.07 9.18
N PRO A 153 2.72 17.96 9.55
CA PRO A 153 1.41 17.53 10.01
C PRO A 153 0.61 16.76 8.96
N ILE A 154 0.71 17.18 7.70
CA ILE A 154 0.14 16.44 6.56
C ILE A 154 1.30 15.95 5.69
N GLN A 155 1.33 14.64 5.44
CA GLN A 155 2.23 14.04 4.46
C GLN A 155 1.43 13.40 3.34
N MET A 156 1.87 13.59 2.10
CA MET A 156 1.17 13.11 0.91
C MET A 156 2.15 12.44 -0.07
N HIS A 157 1.65 11.55 -0.92
CA HIS A 157 2.37 11.06 -2.09
C HIS A 157 1.68 11.52 -3.39
N PHE A 158 2.49 11.83 -4.40
CA PHE A 158 2.04 12.35 -5.68
C PHE A 158 2.96 11.93 -6.82
N LEU A 159 2.38 11.58 -7.97
CA LEU A 159 3.03 11.43 -9.29
C LEU A 159 4.03 10.27 -9.44
N GLY A 160 5.05 10.17 -8.58
CA GLY A 160 6.24 9.36 -8.82
C GLY A 160 6.02 7.85 -8.75
N TYR A 161 5.11 7.37 -7.90
CA TYR A 161 4.83 5.94 -7.73
C TYR A 161 3.34 5.64 -7.97
N PRO A 162 3.01 4.72 -8.90
CA PRO A 162 1.63 4.45 -9.29
C PRO A 162 0.95 3.43 -8.36
N GLY A 163 0.84 3.77 -7.07
CA GLY A 163 0.23 2.88 -6.07
C GLY A 163 0.30 3.42 -4.64
N THR A 164 -0.25 2.65 -3.71
CA THR A 164 -0.13 2.87 -2.25
C THR A 164 1.34 2.75 -1.81
N LEU A 165 1.78 3.64 -0.93
CA LEU A 165 3.04 3.48 -0.19
C LEU A 165 2.86 2.56 1.02
N GLY A 166 1.62 2.36 1.48
CA GLY A 166 1.30 1.49 2.62
C GLY A 166 1.78 2.04 3.97
N TYR A 167 2.13 3.32 4.04
CA TYR A 167 2.69 3.94 5.23
C TYR A 167 1.61 4.59 6.09
N ALA A 168 1.60 4.29 7.39
CA ALA A 168 0.65 4.90 8.33
C ALA A 168 0.87 6.41 8.49
N ASN A 169 2.07 6.90 8.20
CA ASN A 169 2.44 8.30 8.30
C ASN A 169 2.31 9.09 6.99
N VAL A 170 1.76 8.47 5.93
CA VAL A 170 1.38 9.18 4.70
C VAL A 170 -0.15 9.29 4.70
N ASP A 171 -0.65 10.51 4.84
CA ASP A 171 -2.06 10.78 5.08
C ASP A 171 -2.88 10.75 3.77
N TYR A 172 -2.30 11.20 2.66
CA TYR A 172 -3.00 11.30 1.38
C TYR A 172 -2.21 10.82 0.16
N LEU A 173 -2.93 10.30 -0.84
CA LEU A 173 -2.46 10.05 -2.19
C LEU A 173 -3.22 10.97 -3.15
N ILE A 174 -2.50 11.81 -3.91
CA ILE A 174 -3.11 12.67 -4.93
C ILE A 174 -3.41 11.82 -6.18
N ALA A 175 -4.68 11.77 -6.58
CA ALA A 175 -5.17 10.95 -7.68
C ALA A 175 -6.33 11.63 -8.43
N ASP A 176 -6.94 10.94 -9.39
CA ASP A 176 -8.22 11.30 -10.01
C ASP A 176 -9.20 10.13 -9.91
N LYS A 177 -10.49 10.39 -10.15
CA LYS A 177 -11.56 9.38 -10.00
C LYS A 177 -11.48 8.26 -11.04
N ILE A 178 -10.73 8.44 -12.13
CA ILE A 178 -10.55 7.42 -13.16
C ILE A 178 -9.45 6.44 -12.75
N ILE A 179 -8.32 6.92 -12.23
CA ILE A 179 -7.23 6.04 -11.80
C ILE A 179 -7.55 5.28 -10.51
N ILE A 180 -8.23 5.94 -9.56
CA ILE A 180 -8.69 5.34 -8.31
C ILE A 180 -10.18 5.67 -8.14
N PRO A 181 -11.07 4.86 -8.73
CA PRO A 181 -12.50 4.92 -8.45
C PRO A 181 -12.78 4.76 -6.94
N GLU A 182 -13.92 5.27 -6.48
CA GLU A 182 -14.28 5.29 -5.06
C GLU A 182 -14.31 3.87 -4.46
N GLU A 183 -14.77 2.88 -5.24
CA GLU A 183 -14.79 1.46 -4.88
C GLU A 183 -13.40 0.84 -4.71
N SER A 184 -12.37 1.42 -5.34
CA SER A 184 -10.98 0.96 -5.24
C SER A 184 -10.25 1.56 -4.03
N THR A 185 -10.83 2.56 -3.35
CA THR A 185 -10.16 3.26 -2.23
C THR A 185 -9.80 2.34 -1.06
N GLN A 186 -10.49 1.22 -0.91
CA GLN A 186 -10.20 0.19 0.11
C GLN A 186 -8.81 -0.47 -0.03
N PHE A 187 -8.20 -0.42 -1.22
CA PHE A 187 -6.87 -0.99 -1.47
C PHE A 187 -5.72 0.00 -1.17
N TYR A 188 -6.04 1.20 -0.70
CA TYR A 188 -5.08 2.25 -0.39
C TYR A 188 -5.09 2.54 1.09
N ARG A 189 -3.89 2.73 1.65
CA ARG A 189 -3.75 3.10 3.06
C ARG A 189 -4.03 4.58 3.25
N GLU A 190 -3.61 5.37 2.29
CA GLU A 190 -3.78 6.81 2.22
C GLU A 190 -5.24 7.17 1.92
N LYS A 191 -5.67 8.34 2.40
CA LYS A 191 -6.89 8.96 1.90
C LYS A 191 -6.66 9.46 0.47
N ILE A 192 -7.64 9.33 -0.40
CA ILE A 192 -7.48 9.79 -1.78
C ILE A 192 -7.87 11.26 -1.90
N ALA A 193 -6.92 12.09 -2.35
CA ALA A 193 -7.10 13.50 -2.64
C ALA A 193 -7.34 13.68 -4.14
N TYR A 194 -8.60 13.83 -4.54
CA TYR A 194 -9.00 13.84 -5.94
C TYR A 194 -8.78 15.20 -6.62
N LEU A 195 -8.01 15.18 -7.72
CA LEU A 195 -8.03 16.22 -8.75
C LEU A 195 -9.21 15.98 -9.70
N PRO A 196 -9.85 17.05 -10.23
CA PRO A 196 -11.11 16.93 -10.96
C PRO A 196 -10.99 16.28 -12.35
N ASN A 197 -9.82 16.35 -13.00
CA ASN A 197 -9.63 15.88 -14.38
C ASN A 197 -8.64 14.70 -14.46
N CYS A 198 -7.35 15.01 -14.40
CA CYS A 198 -6.25 14.05 -14.45
C CYS A 198 -5.34 14.28 -13.26
N TYR A 199 -4.85 13.19 -12.65
CA TYR A 199 -3.85 13.28 -11.61
C TYR A 199 -2.49 13.73 -12.16
N GLN A 200 -2.15 13.39 -13.39
CA GLN A 200 -0.83 13.62 -13.95
C GLN A 200 -0.70 15.07 -14.45
N CYS A 201 0.22 15.84 -13.85
CA CYS A 201 0.65 17.11 -14.42
C CYS A 201 1.41 16.85 -15.72
N ASN A 202 1.22 17.68 -16.74
CA ASN A 202 1.93 17.56 -18.00
C ASN A 202 2.45 18.93 -18.47
N SER A 203 3.61 18.90 -19.14
CA SER A 203 4.29 20.08 -19.64
C SER A 203 4.05 20.30 -21.14
N GLN A 204 4.03 21.56 -21.55
CA GLN A 204 3.92 22.05 -22.91
C GLN A 204 5.26 22.17 -23.66
N ILE A 205 6.41 21.84 -23.04
CA ILE A 205 7.75 22.02 -23.65
C ILE A 205 7.83 21.45 -25.07
N ASN A 206 7.13 20.34 -25.31
CA ASN A 206 7.21 19.58 -26.55
C ASN A 206 5.93 19.71 -27.39
N LEU A 207 5.19 20.81 -27.27
CA LEU A 207 3.95 21.03 -28.04
C LEU A 207 4.19 21.24 -29.54
N ASN A 208 5.37 21.75 -29.92
CA ASN A 208 5.66 22.26 -31.27
C ASN A 208 6.17 21.19 -32.26
N TYR A 209 5.65 19.97 -32.20
CA TYR A 209 5.96 18.92 -33.19
C TYR A 209 4.81 18.74 -34.17
N ASN A 210 5.06 19.08 -35.43
CA ASN A 210 4.14 18.82 -36.54
C ASN A 210 4.57 17.55 -37.29
N LYS A 211 3.60 16.73 -37.66
CA LYS A 211 3.84 15.51 -38.42
C LYS A 211 4.35 15.84 -39.82
N ASN A 212 5.61 15.51 -40.08
CA ASN A 212 6.21 15.55 -41.40
C ASN A 212 6.60 14.12 -41.81
N LEU A 213 5.93 13.56 -42.82
CA LEU A 213 6.17 12.18 -43.24
C LEU A 213 7.55 11.95 -43.86
N ASP A 214 8.22 13.00 -44.38
CA ASP A 214 9.57 12.85 -44.91
C ASP A 214 10.61 12.56 -43.81
N ASP A 215 10.32 12.93 -42.56
CA ASP A 215 11.14 12.62 -41.40
C ASP A 215 11.15 11.14 -41.03
N ARG A 216 10.24 10.31 -41.59
CA ARG A 216 10.25 8.85 -41.41
C ARG A 216 11.59 8.22 -41.84
N LYS A 217 12.26 8.81 -42.84
CA LYS A 217 13.57 8.36 -43.31
C LYS A 217 14.65 8.44 -42.23
N LEU A 218 14.55 9.40 -41.30
CA LEU A 218 15.50 9.55 -40.19
C LEU A 218 15.45 8.37 -39.21
N PHE A 219 14.35 7.61 -39.23
CA PHE A 219 14.09 6.50 -38.33
C PHE A 219 14.00 5.15 -39.05
N ASN A 220 14.41 5.10 -40.33
CA ASN A 220 14.28 3.92 -41.20
C ASN A 220 12.85 3.38 -41.28
N LEU A 221 11.86 4.28 -41.23
CA LEU A 221 10.45 3.91 -41.33
C LEU A 221 9.98 3.98 -42.79
N PRO A 222 9.12 3.04 -43.23
CA PRO A 222 8.50 3.10 -44.56
C PRO A 222 7.60 4.33 -44.71
N LYS A 223 7.65 4.98 -45.87
CA LYS A 223 6.85 6.19 -46.13
C LYS A 223 5.36 5.91 -46.17
N ASP A 224 4.96 4.81 -46.81
CA ASP A 224 3.56 4.52 -47.15
C ASP A 224 2.89 3.45 -46.26
N ALA A 225 3.55 2.98 -45.20
CA ALA A 225 2.97 2.02 -44.27
C ALA A 225 2.37 2.70 -43.03
N PHE A 226 1.40 2.04 -42.40
CA PHE A 226 0.88 2.47 -41.10
C PHE A 226 1.86 2.11 -39.98
N VAL A 227 2.28 3.09 -39.19
CA VAL A 227 3.29 2.94 -38.13
C VAL A 227 2.59 2.87 -36.79
N PHE A 228 2.38 1.64 -36.30
CA PHE A 228 2.05 1.40 -34.89
C PHE A 228 3.30 1.62 -34.04
N CYS A 229 3.17 2.16 -32.83
CA CYS A 229 4.31 2.35 -31.95
C CYS A 229 4.06 1.98 -30.49
N ASN A 230 5.11 1.53 -29.81
CA ASN A 230 5.13 1.32 -28.38
C ASN A 230 6.53 1.63 -27.83
N PHE A 231 6.66 2.79 -27.19
CA PHE A 231 7.92 3.25 -26.62
C PHE A 231 7.99 3.08 -25.11
N ASN A 232 7.25 2.13 -24.55
CA ASN A 232 7.37 1.77 -23.14
C ASN A 232 8.69 1.02 -22.89
N TYR A 233 9.06 0.89 -21.61
CA TYR A 233 10.16 0.00 -21.23
C TYR A 233 9.78 -1.47 -21.45
N ASP A 234 10.76 -2.31 -21.78
CA ASP A 234 10.59 -3.72 -22.10
C ASP A 234 9.73 -4.49 -21.09
N TYR A 235 9.92 -4.23 -19.78
CA TYR A 235 9.20 -4.91 -18.70
C TYR A 235 7.69 -4.59 -18.65
N LYS A 236 7.23 -3.57 -19.40
CA LYS A 236 5.80 -3.23 -19.49
C LYS A 236 5.07 -4.04 -20.57
N LEU A 237 5.80 -4.63 -21.53
CA LEU A 237 5.22 -5.40 -22.62
C LEU A 237 5.22 -6.88 -22.24
N ASP A 238 4.04 -7.40 -21.89
CA ASP A 238 3.87 -8.84 -21.69
C ASP A 238 3.60 -9.58 -23.01
N ARG A 239 3.83 -10.89 -23.01
CA ARG A 239 3.72 -11.75 -24.19
C ARG A 239 2.31 -11.81 -24.77
N ASN A 240 1.27 -11.78 -23.93
CA ASN A 240 -0.11 -11.82 -24.43
C ASN A 240 -0.45 -10.53 -25.17
N MET A 241 0.01 -9.38 -24.65
CA MET A 241 -0.15 -8.10 -25.33
C MET A 241 0.64 -8.06 -26.64
N PHE A 242 1.87 -8.60 -26.67
CA PHE A 242 2.64 -8.70 -27.90
C PHE A 242 1.93 -9.56 -28.96
N PHE A 243 1.30 -10.68 -28.59
CA PHE A 243 0.51 -11.48 -29.53
C PHE A 243 -0.70 -10.73 -30.08
N ILE A 244 -1.31 -9.82 -29.30
CA ILE A 244 -2.34 -8.91 -29.82
C ILE A 244 -1.75 -7.98 -30.89
N TYR A 245 -0.54 -7.45 -30.68
CA TYR A 245 0.14 -6.63 -31.69
C TYR A 245 0.42 -7.42 -32.97
N LEU A 246 0.90 -8.67 -32.85
CA LEU A 246 1.14 -9.54 -34.02
C LEU A 246 -0.16 -9.83 -34.79
N LYS A 247 -1.29 -10.03 -34.10
CA LYS A 247 -2.60 -10.18 -34.75
C LYS A 247 -3.00 -8.93 -35.54
N ILE A 248 -2.78 -7.73 -34.98
CA ILE A 248 -3.04 -6.46 -35.67
C ILE A 248 -2.16 -6.36 -36.92
N LEU A 249 -0.86 -6.66 -36.82
CA LEU A 249 0.06 -6.64 -37.95
C LEU A 249 -0.30 -7.65 -39.04
N ASN A 250 -0.83 -8.82 -38.68
CA ASN A 250 -1.30 -9.81 -39.65
C ASN A 250 -2.53 -9.32 -40.42
N ILE A 251 -3.45 -8.62 -39.77
CA ILE A 251 -4.65 -8.06 -40.42
C ILE A 251 -4.29 -6.87 -41.32
N ILE A 252 -3.29 -6.07 -40.94
CA ILE A 252 -2.84 -4.89 -41.69
C ILE A 252 -1.48 -5.16 -42.33
N PRO A 253 -1.39 -5.76 -43.53
CA PRO A 253 -0.12 -6.18 -44.12
C PRO A 253 0.84 -5.02 -44.40
N ASN A 254 0.33 -3.85 -44.80
CA ASN A 254 1.12 -2.63 -45.01
C ASN A 254 1.24 -1.80 -43.70
N SER A 255 1.79 -2.42 -42.65
CA SER A 255 2.06 -1.76 -41.37
C SER A 255 3.32 -2.26 -40.70
N VAL A 256 3.88 -1.46 -39.80
CA VAL A 256 5.05 -1.82 -38.97
C VAL A 256 4.77 -1.54 -37.50
N LEU A 257 5.43 -2.27 -36.61
CA LEU A 257 5.50 -1.96 -35.19
C LEU A 257 6.86 -1.35 -34.87
N PHE A 258 6.83 -0.12 -34.36
CA PHE A 258 8.00 0.63 -33.98
C PHE A 258 8.12 0.70 -32.46
N TYR A 259 9.15 0.06 -31.91
CA TYR A 259 9.35 -0.03 -30.46
C TYR A 259 10.74 0.46 -30.05
N LYS A 260 11.01 0.59 -28.75
CA LYS A 260 12.35 0.86 -28.24
C LYS A 260 12.82 -0.26 -27.30
N THR A 261 14.06 -0.69 -27.47
CA THR A 261 14.81 -1.43 -26.45
C THR A 261 16.31 -1.22 -26.66
N GLU A 262 17.08 -1.21 -25.56
CA GLU A 262 18.54 -1.30 -25.62
C GLU A 262 19.02 -2.76 -25.55
N LYS A 263 18.15 -3.70 -25.19
CA LYS A 263 18.51 -5.11 -25.00
C LYS A 263 18.40 -5.86 -26.31
N ASP A 264 19.53 -6.24 -26.89
CA ASP A 264 19.55 -7.05 -28.11
C ASP A 264 18.85 -8.39 -27.95
N THR A 265 18.86 -8.97 -26.75
CA THR A 265 18.10 -10.19 -26.43
C THR A 265 16.60 -9.98 -26.54
N PHE A 266 16.07 -8.84 -26.07
CA PHE A 266 14.66 -8.51 -26.18
C PHE A 266 14.27 -8.28 -27.64
N ASP A 267 15.08 -7.53 -28.39
CA ASP A 267 14.89 -7.30 -29.82
C ASP A 267 14.86 -8.61 -30.62
N TYR A 268 15.81 -9.51 -30.34
CA TYR A 268 15.89 -10.83 -30.95
C TYR A 268 14.65 -11.68 -30.66
N ILE A 269 14.17 -11.68 -29.41
CA ILE A 269 12.97 -12.43 -29.01
C ILE A 269 11.74 -11.90 -29.74
N LEU A 270 11.50 -10.59 -29.77
CA LEU A 270 10.34 -10.02 -30.47
C LEU A 270 10.36 -10.36 -31.96
N LYS A 271 11.52 -10.25 -32.61
CA LYS A 271 11.68 -10.59 -34.02
C LYS A 271 11.48 -12.07 -34.31
N THR A 272 11.96 -12.94 -33.43
CA THR A 272 11.82 -14.40 -33.56
C THR A 272 10.38 -14.83 -33.32
N ASP A 273 9.76 -14.37 -32.23
CA ASP A 273 8.34 -14.63 -31.92
C ASP A 273 7.44 -14.06 -33.05
N GLY A 274 7.78 -12.90 -33.61
CA GLY A 274 7.11 -12.32 -34.77
C GLY A 274 7.15 -13.23 -36.00
N GLN A 275 8.33 -13.72 -36.38
CA GLN A 275 8.48 -14.66 -37.51
C GLN A 275 7.70 -15.95 -37.32
N LEU A 276 7.71 -16.51 -36.11
CA LEU A 276 6.94 -17.72 -35.77
C LEU A 276 5.43 -17.51 -35.95
N HIS A 277 4.95 -16.27 -35.92
CA HIS A 277 3.55 -15.89 -36.15
C HIS A 277 3.31 -15.24 -37.52
N GLY A 278 4.23 -15.43 -38.48
CA GLY A 278 4.07 -14.99 -39.87
C GLY A 278 4.38 -13.51 -40.12
N ILE A 279 4.99 -12.81 -39.16
CA ILE A 279 5.41 -11.41 -39.32
C ILE A 279 6.86 -11.33 -39.77
N ASP A 280 7.11 -10.69 -40.91
CA ASP A 280 8.46 -10.42 -41.40
C ASP A 280 9.27 -9.55 -40.42
N LYS A 281 10.55 -9.85 -40.22
CA LYS A 281 11.44 -9.13 -39.29
C LYS A 281 11.54 -7.63 -39.61
N SER A 282 11.45 -7.25 -40.88
CA SER A 282 11.49 -5.85 -41.32
C SER A 282 10.30 -5.03 -40.82
N ARG A 283 9.20 -5.69 -40.44
CA ARG A 283 8.00 -5.02 -39.87
C ARG A 283 8.11 -4.76 -38.37
N LEU A 284 9.14 -5.28 -37.71
CA LEU A 284 9.43 -5.08 -36.29
C LEU A 284 10.70 -4.23 -36.16
N ILE A 285 10.50 -2.92 -35.99
CA ILE A 285 11.56 -1.92 -36.05
C ILE A 285 11.93 -1.48 -34.64
N ASN A 286 13.20 -1.64 -34.27
CA ASN A 286 13.73 -1.13 -33.01
C ASN A 286 14.30 0.27 -33.21
N GLY A 287 13.63 1.28 -32.66
CA GLY A 287 14.04 2.67 -32.69
C GLY A 287 15.11 3.06 -31.68
N ARG A 288 15.58 2.11 -30.85
CA ARG A 288 16.56 2.29 -29.78
C ARG A 288 16.18 3.43 -28.80
N VAL A 289 17.01 3.64 -27.80
CA VAL A 289 16.91 4.84 -26.94
C VAL A 289 17.69 5.96 -27.61
N ILE A 290 17.05 7.12 -27.72
CA ILE A 290 17.56 8.30 -28.42
C ILE A 290 17.42 9.53 -27.53
N LYS A 291 18.01 10.66 -27.95
CA LYS A 291 17.89 11.93 -27.21
C LYS A 291 16.43 12.38 -27.15
N GLN A 292 16.08 13.10 -26.09
CA GLN A 292 14.70 13.52 -25.84
C GLN A 292 14.11 14.37 -26.98
N SER A 293 14.88 15.30 -27.56
CA SER A 293 14.44 16.12 -28.69
C SER A 293 14.10 15.29 -29.94
N GLU A 294 14.85 14.22 -30.19
CA GLU A 294 14.61 13.27 -31.28
C GLU A 294 13.43 12.33 -30.95
N HIS A 295 13.20 12.03 -29.66
CA HIS A 295 12.08 11.21 -29.22
C HIS A 295 10.73 11.81 -29.61
N PHE A 296 10.50 13.10 -29.39
CA PHE A 296 9.25 13.75 -29.77
C PHE A 296 9.07 13.86 -31.30
N LYS A 297 10.16 14.07 -32.03
CA LYS A 297 10.16 13.99 -33.50
C LYS A 297 9.73 12.59 -33.96
N ARG A 298 10.29 11.55 -33.34
CA ARG A 298 9.93 10.14 -33.60
C ARG A 298 8.46 9.85 -33.31
N LEU A 299 7.91 10.38 -32.22
CA LEU A 299 6.49 10.21 -31.87
C LEU A 299 5.58 10.85 -32.91
N SER A 300 5.94 12.03 -33.42
CA SER A 300 5.13 12.78 -34.39
C SER A 300 4.97 12.11 -35.75
N VAL A 301 5.90 11.21 -36.14
CA VAL A 301 5.87 10.49 -37.42
C VAL A 301 5.19 9.13 -37.34
N CYS A 302 4.86 8.67 -36.13
CA CYS A 302 4.02 7.49 -35.91
C CYS A 302 2.55 7.78 -36.21
N ASP A 303 1.76 6.73 -36.43
CA ASP A 303 0.33 6.86 -36.69
C ASP A 303 -0.52 6.59 -35.44
N LEU A 304 -0.24 5.48 -34.73
CA LEU A 304 -1.01 5.07 -33.55
C LEU A 304 -0.12 4.43 -32.48
N GLY A 305 -0.24 4.91 -31.24
CA GLY A 305 0.33 4.25 -30.07
C GLY A 305 -0.49 3.04 -29.64
N LEU A 306 0.19 1.94 -29.32
CA LEU A 306 -0.41 0.74 -28.74
C LEU A 306 0.01 0.64 -27.27
N ASP A 307 -0.90 0.97 -26.35
CA ASP A 307 -0.64 0.91 -24.91
C ASP A 307 -0.73 -0.52 -24.37
N ASN A 308 0.00 -0.81 -23.29
CA ASN A 308 0.09 -2.16 -22.71
C ASN A 308 -1.05 -2.43 -21.71
N TYR A 309 -1.46 -3.70 -21.60
CA TYR A 309 -2.54 -4.12 -20.70
C TYR A 309 -2.19 -4.08 -19.21
N ARG A 310 -1.04 -4.64 -18.77
CA ARG A 310 -0.69 -4.80 -17.33
C ARG A 310 0.04 -3.63 -16.68
N LEU A 311 0.64 -2.78 -17.49
CA LEU A 311 1.31 -1.58 -17.02
C LEU A 311 1.33 -0.58 -18.15
N ASN A 312 0.42 0.40 -18.09
CA ASN A 312 0.26 1.37 -19.16
C ASN A 312 1.54 2.21 -19.35
N GLY A 313 1.62 2.88 -20.49
CA GLY A 313 2.40 4.09 -20.63
C GLY A 313 1.86 5.17 -19.70
N HIS A 314 2.76 5.80 -18.97
CA HIS A 314 2.44 6.96 -18.14
C HIS A 314 2.92 8.18 -18.91
N THR A 315 4.15 8.62 -18.64
CA THR A 315 4.83 9.68 -19.41
C THR A 315 4.89 9.37 -20.90
N THR A 316 5.15 8.12 -21.29
CA THR A 316 5.17 7.71 -22.69
C THR A 316 3.83 7.89 -23.41
N SER A 317 2.71 7.76 -22.69
CA SER A 317 1.37 7.99 -23.24
C SER A 317 1.07 9.47 -23.37
N SER A 318 1.44 10.29 -22.38
CA SER A 318 1.31 11.75 -22.55
C SER A 318 2.28 12.32 -23.59
N ASP A 319 3.46 11.73 -23.76
CA ASP A 319 4.41 12.08 -24.82
C ASP A 319 3.81 11.85 -26.22
N LEU A 320 3.02 10.79 -26.42
CA LEU A 320 2.27 10.56 -27.67
C LEU A 320 1.24 11.67 -27.92
N LEU A 321 0.46 12.02 -26.89
CA LEU A 321 -0.59 13.04 -26.99
C LEU A 321 -0.03 14.44 -27.27
N ILE A 322 1.07 14.84 -26.60
CA ILE A 322 1.72 16.14 -26.87
C ILE A 322 2.32 16.17 -28.28
N ALA A 323 2.83 15.04 -28.79
CA ALA A 323 3.32 14.94 -30.18
C ALA A 323 2.19 14.86 -31.23
N GLY A 324 0.92 14.82 -30.80
CA GLY A 324 -0.24 14.76 -31.69
C GLY A 324 -0.49 13.37 -32.30
N THR A 325 -0.01 12.32 -31.63
CA THR A 325 -0.21 10.92 -32.03
C THR A 325 -1.19 10.26 -31.07
N PRO A 326 -2.37 9.81 -31.54
CA PRO A 326 -3.33 9.12 -30.68
C PRO A 326 -2.78 7.76 -30.23
N PHE A 327 -3.32 7.22 -29.15
CA PHE A 327 -3.06 5.85 -28.72
C PHE A 327 -4.34 5.18 -28.23
N ILE A 328 -4.38 3.86 -28.28
CA ILE A 328 -5.47 3.05 -27.71
C ILE A 328 -5.00 2.35 -26.44
N THR A 329 -5.89 2.20 -25.47
CA THR A 329 -5.59 1.57 -24.18
C THR A 329 -6.64 0.53 -23.79
N TYR A 330 -6.22 -0.41 -22.94
CA TYR A 330 -7.05 -1.49 -22.42
C TYR A 330 -6.92 -1.52 -20.89
N PRO A 331 -7.74 -0.74 -20.16
CA PRO A 331 -7.63 -0.63 -18.71
C PRO A 331 -8.21 -1.85 -17.99
N SER A 332 -7.76 -2.05 -16.76
CA SER A 332 -8.22 -3.07 -15.81
C SER A 332 -8.38 -2.43 -14.42
N ASP A 333 -8.15 -3.19 -13.34
CA ASP A 333 -8.64 -2.84 -12.00
C ASP A 333 -7.61 -2.14 -11.11
N THR A 334 -6.41 -1.91 -11.62
CA THR A 334 -5.29 -1.35 -10.86
C THR A 334 -4.95 0.06 -11.33
N TYR A 335 -4.35 0.86 -10.43
CA TYR A 335 -3.87 2.22 -10.72
C TYR A 335 -3.10 2.27 -12.05
N GLN A 336 -2.07 1.45 -12.15
CA GLN A 336 -1.12 1.43 -13.26
C GLN A 336 -1.75 0.98 -14.59
N ASN A 337 -2.97 0.46 -14.55
CA ASN A 337 -3.77 0.09 -15.69
C ASN A 337 -4.85 1.09 -16.06
N ARG A 338 -5.02 2.16 -15.30
CA ARG A 338 -6.01 3.19 -15.59
C ARG A 338 -5.40 4.53 -16.00
N VAL A 339 -4.07 4.64 -16.03
CA VAL A 339 -3.38 5.86 -16.45
C VAL A 339 -3.72 6.22 -17.89
N GLY A 340 -3.67 5.27 -18.83
CA GLY A 340 -4.05 5.51 -20.22
C GLY A 340 -5.49 6.02 -20.35
N LYS A 341 -6.42 5.41 -19.59
CA LYS A 341 -7.83 5.82 -19.55
C LYS A 341 -7.99 7.25 -19.02
N SER A 342 -7.35 7.59 -17.91
CA SER A 342 -7.42 8.94 -17.32
C SER A 342 -6.94 10.03 -18.30
N LEU A 343 -5.83 9.77 -19.00
CA LEU A 343 -5.30 10.70 -20.01
C LEU A 343 -6.27 10.93 -21.18
N LEU A 344 -6.88 9.85 -21.70
CA LEU A 344 -7.80 9.93 -22.84
C LEU A 344 -9.12 10.61 -22.47
N LEU A 345 -9.71 10.27 -21.33
CA LEU A 345 -10.96 10.89 -20.87
C LEU A 345 -10.78 12.38 -20.59
N SER A 346 -9.59 12.80 -20.12
CA SER A 346 -9.27 14.22 -19.93
C SER A 346 -9.21 15.02 -21.23
N LEU A 347 -9.17 14.35 -22.39
CA LEU A 347 -9.18 14.96 -23.72
C LEU A 347 -10.46 14.69 -24.50
N ASP A 348 -11.48 14.12 -23.85
CA ASP A 348 -12.70 13.64 -24.49
C ASP A 348 -12.37 12.62 -25.62
N LEU A 349 -11.53 11.63 -25.34
CA LEU A 349 -11.15 10.57 -26.28
C LEU A 349 -11.54 9.17 -25.76
N GLU A 350 -12.74 9.06 -25.17
CA GLU A 350 -13.24 7.80 -24.63
C GLU A 350 -13.33 6.68 -25.68
N GLU A 351 -13.53 7.04 -26.95
CA GLU A 351 -13.56 6.11 -28.08
C GLU A 351 -12.23 5.38 -28.33
N LEU A 352 -11.15 5.81 -27.67
CA LEU A 352 -9.83 5.16 -27.70
C LEU A 352 -9.61 4.18 -26.52
N VAL A 353 -10.61 3.99 -25.66
CA VAL A 353 -10.58 3.07 -24.53
C VAL A 353 -11.29 1.77 -24.89
N CYS A 354 -10.57 0.65 -24.78
CA CYS A 354 -11.07 -0.69 -25.10
C CYS A 354 -11.30 -1.50 -23.83
N TYR A 355 -12.30 -2.39 -23.82
CA TYR A 355 -12.64 -3.23 -22.67
C TYR A 355 -12.46 -4.73 -22.94
N SER A 356 -11.88 -5.08 -24.09
CA SER A 356 -11.47 -6.44 -24.42
C SER A 356 -10.34 -6.44 -25.44
N SER A 357 -9.62 -7.56 -25.53
CA SER A 357 -8.60 -7.76 -26.58
C SER A 357 -9.18 -7.68 -27.98
N GLN A 358 -10.41 -8.15 -28.20
CA GLN A 358 -11.05 -8.07 -29.52
C GLN A 358 -11.41 -6.63 -29.90
N GLN A 359 -11.95 -5.84 -28.96
CA GLN A 359 -12.18 -4.42 -29.19
C GLN A 359 -10.88 -3.68 -29.49
N TYR A 360 -9.81 -3.98 -28.78
CA TYR A 360 -8.48 -3.41 -29.01
C TYR A 360 -7.97 -3.69 -30.43
N ILE A 361 -8.07 -4.93 -30.90
CA ILE A 361 -7.69 -5.31 -32.27
C ILE A 361 -8.57 -4.60 -33.30
N ASN A 362 -9.89 -4.65 -33.13
CA ASN A 362 -10.85 -4.04 -34.05
C ASN A 362 -10.64 -2.53 -34.18
N LEU A 363 -10.39 -1.85 -33.06
CA LEU A 363 -10.15 -0.41 -33.04
C LEU A 363 -8.82 -0.04 -33.71
N ALA A 364 -7.75 -0.79 -33.44
CA ALA A 364 -6.46 -0.60 -34.12
C ALA A 364 -6.60 -0.77 -35.64
N VAL A 365 -7.32 -1.81 -36.07
CA VAL A 365 -7.62 -2.09 -37.49
C VAL A 365 -8.45 -0.95 -38.10
N LYS A 366 -9.51 -0.50 -37.40
CA LYS A 366 -10.35 0.61 -37.85
C LYS A 366 -9.53 1.89 -38.03
N LEU A 367 -8.71 2.25 -37.05
CA LEU A 367 -7.83 3.43 -37.12
C LEU A 367 -6.78 3.33 -38.24
N ALA A 368 -6.35 2.11 -38.59
CA ALA A 368 -5.39 1.88 -39.67
C ALA A 368 -6.00 1.86 -41.08
N THR A 369 -7.30 1.58 -41.21
CA THR A 369 -7.97 1.36 -42.50
C THR A 369 -8.99 2.44 -42.86
N ASP A 370 -9.61 3.08 -41.87
CA ASP A 370 -10.55 4.18 -42.06
C ASP A 370 -9.84 5.52 -41.83
N LYS A 371 -9.33 6.09 -42.92
CA LYS A 371 -8.62 7.37 -42.91
C LYS A 371 -9.48 8.52 -42.36
N LYS A 372 -10.78 8.56 -42.68
CA LYS A 372 -11.67 9.63 -42.21
C LYS A 372 -11.86 9.55 -40.70
N TYR A 373 -12.06 8.34 -40.18
CA TYR A 373 -12.16 8.13 -38.74
C TYR A 373 -10.86 8.50 -38.04
N TYR A 374 -9.69 8.06 -38.55
CA TYR A 374 -8.40 8.44 -38.00
C TYR A 374 -8.19 9.97 -37.96
N GLU A 375 -8.48 10.67 -39.06
CA GLU A 375 -8.37 12.13 -39.13
C GLU A 375 -9.30 12.83 -38.13
N SER A 376 -10.52 12.33 -37.94
CA SER A 376 -11.44 12.87 -36.93
C SER A 376 -10.89 12.76 -35.51
N ILE A 377 -10.31 11.61 -35.15
CA ILE A 377 -9.68 11.38 -33.84
C ILE A 377 -8.46 12.28 -33.65
N ARG A 378 -7.61 12.37 -34.68
CA ARG A 378 -6.41 13.20 -34.64
C ARG A 378 -6.76 14.68 -34.48
N ASN A 379 -7.78 15.17 -35.20
CA ASN A 379 -8.25 16.54 -35.07
C ASN A 379 -8.79 16.81 -33.66
N LYS A 380 -9.64 15.92 -33.14
CA LYS A 380 -10.17 16.01 -31.77
C LYS A 380 -9.05 16.08 -30.72
N LEU A 381 -8.02 15.23 -30.86
CA LEU A 381 -6.80 15.29 -30.04
C LEU A 381 -6.10 16.65 -30.12
N LEU A 382 -5.81 17.14 -31.33
CA LEU A 382 -5.07 18.40 -31.52
C LEU A 382 -5.85 19.61 -30.98
N GLU A 383 -7.16 19.62 -31.13
CA GLU A 383 -8.06 20.66 -30.62
C GLU A 383 -8.16 20.66 -29.09
N ASN A 384 -8.16 19.48 -28.46
CA ASN A 384 -8.42 19.34 -27.03
C ASN A 384 -7.15 19.31 -26.16
N ARG A 385 -5.99 18.91 -26.70
CA ARG A 385 -4.78 18.61 -25.89
C ARG A 385 -4.36 19.75 -24.94
N THR A 386 -4.47 21.01 -25.36
CA THR A 386 -4.09 22.18 -24.54
C THR A 386 -5.21 22.72 -23.67
N LYS A 387 -6.46 22.26 -23.80
CA LYS A 387 -7.60 22.73 -22.99
C LYS A 387 -7.48 22.27 -21.55
N ILE A 388 -7.16 20.98 -21.35
CA ILE A 388 -7.13 20.33 -20.03
C ILE A 388 -5.75 19.72 -19.75
N LEU A 389 -5.36 18.67 -20.49
CA LEU A 389 -4.22 17.83 -20.11
C LEU A 389 -2.88 18.59 -20.10
N PHE A 390 -2.64 19.41 -21.13
CA PHE A 390 -1.46 20.29 -21.22
C PHE A 390 -1.83 21.74 -20.89
N ASN A 391 -2.65 21.99 -19.87
CA ASN A 391 -2.96 23.33 -19.36
C ASN A 391 -2.38 23.51 -17.95
N PRO A 392 -1.13 23.98 -17.81
CA PRO A 392 -0.48 24.04 -16.51
C PRO A 392 -1.13 25.06 -15.58
N ASN A 393 -1.72 26.16 -16.10
CA ASN A 393 -2.46 27.11 -15.27
C ASN A 393 -3.68 26.45 -14.60
N LEU A 394 -4.52 25.77 -15.39
CA LEU A 394 -5.70 25.07 -14.86
C LEU A 394 -5.30 23.99 -13.86
N TYR A 395 -4.27 23.20 -14.20
CA TYR A 395 -3.77 22.15 -13.32
C TYR A 395 -3.28 22.72 -11.98
N THR A 396 -2.45 23.76 -12.00
CA THR A 396 -1.93 24.42 -10.79
C THR A 396 -3.06 25.00 -9.95
N ASN A 397 -4.07 25.64 -10.55
CA ASN A 397 -5.22 26.17 -9.80
C ASN A 397 -5.99 25.05 -9.08
N ASN A 398 -6.23 23.93 -9.76
CA ASN A 398 -6.88 22.77 -9.16
C ASN A 398 -6.05 22.17 -8.01
N PHE A 399 -4.74 22.08 -8.20
CA PHE A 399 -3.81 21.63 -7.16
C PHE A 399 -3.85 22.55 -5.94
N VAL A 400 -3.77 23.87 -6.13
CA VAL A 400 -3.80 24.86 -5.03
C VAL A 400 -5.12 24.76 -4.25
N ASN A 401 -6.26 24.70 -4.95
CA ASN A 401 -7.56 24.50 -4.33
C ASN A 401 -7.62 23.20 -3.52
N LEU A 402 -7.05 22.12 -4.06
CA LEU A 402 -6.95 20.84 -3.36
C LEU A 402 -6.10 20.96 -2.08
N MET A 403 -4.97 21.65 -2.12
CA MET A 403 -4.11 21.85 -0.93
C MET A 403 -4.83 22.65 0.16
N PHE A 404 -5.53 23.72 -0.21
CA PHE A 404 -6.34 24.48 0.75
C PHE A 404 -7.47 23.64 1.34
N ASN A 405 -8.17 22.84 0.52
CA ASN A 405 -9.22 21.96 1.00
C ASN A 405 -8.69 20.86 1.93
N VAL A 406 -7.56 20.24 1.57
CA VAL A 406 -6.88 19.25 2.42
C VAL A 406 -6.47 19.87 3.76
N TRP A 407 -5.85 21.05 3.73
CA TRP A 407 -5.44 21.77 4.92
C TRP A 407 -6.64 22.15 5.80
N LYS A 408 -7.67 22.75 5.19
CA LYS A 408 -8.93 23.11 5.84
C LYS A 408 -9.56 21.89 6.50
N ASN A 409 -9.73 20.79 5.79
CA ASN A 409 -10.37 19.59 6.36
C ASN A 409 -9.54 18.93 7.49
N HIS A 410 -8.22 19.13 7.49
CA HIS A 410 -7.34 18.59 8.54
C HIS A 410 -7.36 19.42 9.83
N TYR A 411 -7.47 20.76 9.72
CA TYR A 411 -7.35 21.69 10.86
C TYR A 411 -8.62 22.44 11.23
N GLN A 412 -9.56 22.52 10.31
CA GLN A 412 -10.98 22.76 10.52
C GLN A 412 -11.69 21.44 10.23
N PRO A 413 -11.54 20.41 11.08
CA PRO A 413 -12.35 19.21 10.93
C PRO A 413 -13.80 19.67 10.84
N ASN A 414 -14.57 19.08 9.92
CA ASN A 414 -16.02 19.14 10.00
C ASN A 414 -16.37 18.95 11.48
N LEU A 415 -16.85 20.02 12.12
CA LEU A 415 -17.24 19.95 13.52
C LEU A 415 -18.27 18.83 13.55
N TYR A 416 -17.90 17.68 14.11
CA TYR A 416 -18.83 16.57 14.20
C TYR A 416 -19.84 17.01 15.24
N PHE A 417 -21.05 17.29 14.77
CA PHE A 417 -22.13 17.67 15.64
C PHE A 417 -22.90 16.42 16.02
N ILE A 418 -23.11 16.20 17.30
CA ILE A 418 -24.09 15.22 17.78
C ILE A 418 -25.38 15.95 18.13
N TRP A 419 -26.51 15.29 17.86
CA TRP A 419 -27.79 15.75 18.36
C TRP A 419 -28.02 15.13 19.73
N LYS A 420 -27.89 15.94 20.77
CA LYS A 420 -28.09 15.51 22.15
C LYS A 420 -29.50 15.85 22.61
N CYS A 421 -30.21 14.83 23.08
CA CYS A 421 -31.55 14.97 23.61
C CYS A 421 -31.51 15.41 25.08
N TYR A 422 -32.22 16.48 25.39
CA TYR A 422 -32.48 16.99 26.72
C TYR A 422 -33.96 16.81 27.02
N LYS A 423 -34.25 15.93 27.99
CA LYS A 423 -35.62 15.52 28.27
C LYS A 423 -36.42 16.63 28.96
N ASN A 424 -37.70 16.73 28.62
CA ASN A 424 -38.67 17.59 29.29
C ASN A 424 -38.19 19.06 29.45
N THR A 425 -37.46 19.55 28.46
CA THR A 425 -36.82 20.86 28.48
C THR A 425 -36.93 21.52 27.12
N ASP A 426 -36.97 22.86 27.11
CA ASP A 426 -36.92 23.65 25.88
C ASP A 426 -36.14 24.95 26.09
N SER A 427 -35.62 25.50 24.99
CA SER A 427 -34.98 26.81 24.92
C SER A 427 -35.95 27.79 24.28
N ILE A 428 -36.40 28.81 25.01
CA ILE A 428 -37.41 29.76 24.53
C ILE A 428 -36.86 30.62 23.40
N GLY A 429 -37.63 30.77 22.32
CA GLY A 429 -37.35 31.69 21.21
C GLY A 429 -36.42 31.13 20.12
N ASN A 430 -36.20 31.95 19.08
CA ASN A 430 -35.38 31.66 17.89
C ASN A 430 -35.88 30.50 17.03
N ASP A 431 -37.20 30.36 16.92
CA ASP A 431 -37.87 29.35 16.11
C ASP A 431 -37.77 29.70 14.62
N ILE A 432 -37.18 28.80 13.82
CA ILE A 432 -37.06 28.94 12.36
C ILE A 432 -38.36 28.47 11.70
N ILE A 433 -38.80 27.27 12.08
CA ILE A 433 -39.91 26.55 11.44
C ILE A 433 -40.67 25.80 12.53
N LYS A 434 -42.00 25.87 12.48
CA LYS A 434 -42.89 25.04 13.29
C LYS A 434 -43.63 24.06 12.39
N VAL A 435 -43.27 22.79 12.49
CA VAL A 435 -43.85 21.69 11.76
C VAL A 435 -44.94 21.04 12.63
N LYS A 436 -46.18 20.98 12.15
CA LYS A 436 -47.27 20.35 12.91
C LYS A 436 -47.35 18.86 12.60
N SER A 437 -47.46 18.04 13.65
CA SER A 437 -47.92 16.64 13.56
C SER A 437 -47.02 15.70 12.75
N GLU A 438 -45.69 15.87 12.80
CA GLU A 438 -44.72 14.93 12.24
C GLU A 438 -44.05 14.06 13.31
N SER A 439 -43.54 12.88 12.93
CA SER A 439 -42.76 12.04 13.84
C SER A 439 -41.38 12.64 14.13
N ILE A 440 -40.78 12.28 15.26
CA ILE A 440 -39.47 12.80 15.68
C ILE A 440 -38.37 12.53 14.65
N GLU A 441 -38.44 11.39 13.94
CA GLU A 441 -37.48 11.04 12.89
C GLU A 441 -37.55 11.99 11.70
N LYS A 442 -38.77 12.39 11.28
CA LYS A 442 -38.95 13.35 10.19
C LYS A 442 -38.52 14.77 10.59
N ILE A 443 -38.81 15.17 11.83
CA ILE A 443 -38.35 16.45 12.38
C ILE A 443 -36.81 16.48 12.39
N HIS A 444 -36.18 15.37 12.79
CA HIS A 444 -34.73 15.22 12.81
C HIS A 444 -34.11 15.29 11.41
N GLU A 445 -34.67 14.59 10.41
CA GLU A 445 -34.20 14.67 9.03
C GLU A 445 -34.25 16.10 8.47
N ARG A 446 -35.29 16.86 8.80
CA ARG A 446 -35.42 18.27 8.41
C ARG A 446 -34.37 19.14 9.12
N ALA A 447 -34.11 18.88 10.40
CA ALA A 447 -33.10 19.59 11.16
C ALA A 447 -31.67 19.32 10.63
N ILE A 448 -31.39 18.10 10.13
CA ILE A 448 -30.10 17.78 9.48
C ILE A 448 -29.96 18.50 8.14
N LYS A 449 -31.03 18.58 7.34
CA LYS A 449 -31.02 19.22 6.02
C LYS A 449 -30.96 20.75 6.07
N ASN A 450 -31.27 21.35 7.22
CA ASN A 450 -31.25 22.79 7.40
C ASN A 450 -29.94 23.22 8.08
N GLU A 451 -29.02 23.84 7.33
CA GLU A 451 -27.68 24.22 7.81
C GLU A 451 -27.72 25.20 8.99
N GLU A 452 -28.74 26.05 9.05
CA GLU A 452 -28.93 27.04 10.12
C GLU A 452 -29.54 26.44 11.40
N CYS A 453 -30.03 25.19 11.34
CA CYS A 453 -30.65 24.54 12.48
C CYS A 453 -29.60 24.06 13.49
N VAL A 454 -29.72 24.55 14.73
CA VAL A 454 -28.86 24.19 15.86
C VAL A 454 -29.62 23.48 16.98
N ALA A 455 -30.94 23.55 17.00
CA ALA A 455 -31.80 22.79 17.92
C ALA A 455 -33.14 22.44 17.28
N TYR A 456 -33.81 21.40 17.76
CA TYR A 456 -35.23 21.17 17.50
C TYR A 456 -35.92 20.52 18.70
N ASN A 457 -37.22 20.72 18.88
CA ASN A 457 -37.98 20.04 19.94
C ASN A 457 -38.93 18.97 19.39
N SER A 458 -39.38 18.06 20.26
CA SER A 458 -40.32 16.98 19.91
C SER A 458 -41.68 17.47 19.42
N ASN A 459 -42.01 18.73 19.65
CA ASN A 459 -43.24 19.38 19.18
C ASN A 459 -43.09 19.96 17.76
N GLY A 460 -41.98 19.69 17.07
CA GLY A 460 -41.75 20.05 15.67
C GLY A 460 -41.22 21.47 15.46
N VAL A 461 -40.63 22.09 16.48
CA VAL A 461 -40.05 23.43 16.36
C VAL A 461 -38.55 23.32 16.11
N LEU A 462 -38.07 23.80 14.97
CA LEU A 462 -36.62 23.94 14.64
C LEU A 462 -36.12 25.33 15.06
N LYS A 463 -34.88 25.42 15.51
CA LYS A 463 -34.29 26.62 16.12
C LYS A 463 -32.89 26.91 15.55
N ASN A 464 -32.59 28.18 15.26
CA ASN A 464 -31.27 28.62 14.75
C ASN A 464 -30.36 29.19 15.84
N LYS A 465 -30.86 29.33 17.06
CA LYS A 465 -30.07 29.75 18.22
C LYS A 465 -30.61 29.10 19.49
N ILE A 466 -29.72 28.86 20.44
CA ILE A 466 -30.04 28.29 21.76
C ILE A 466 -29.56 29.28 22.81
N LEU A 467 -30.42 29.54 23.80
CA LEU A 467 -30.06 30.35 24.96
C LEU A 467 -29.13 29.60 25.91
N ASP A 468 -28.49 30.32 26.82
CA ASP A 468 -27.72 29.73 27.90
C ASP A 468 -28.54 28.66 28.66
N LYS A 469 -27.91 27.55 29.06
CA LYS A 469 -28.59 26.43 29.74
C LYS A 469 -29.29 26.85 31.04
N SER A 470 -28.80 27.88 31.72
CA SER A 470 -29.45 28.46 32.90
C SER A 470 -30.82 29.09 32.62
N LEU A 471 -31.11 29.42 31.36
CA LEU A 471 -32.35 30.04 30.89
C LEU A 471 -33.32 29.04 30.27
N TRP A 472 -32.98 27.74 30.27
CA TRP A 472 -33.87 26.71 29.73
C TRP A 472 -35.05 26.48 30.66
N ILE A 473 -36.22 26.22 30.06
CA ILE A 473 -37.45 25.98 30.81
C ILE A 473 -37.82 24.50 30.79
N LYS A 474 -38.60 24.10 31.79
CA LYS A 474 -39.26 22.81 31.79
C LYS A 474 -40.38 22.82 30.74
N SER A 475 -40.43 21.78 29.93
CA SER A 475 -41.40 21.62 28.83
C SER A 475 -41.89 20.17 28.78
N ASP A 476 -43.04 19.95 28.15
CA ASP A 476 -43.56 18.61 27.86
C ASP A 476 -42.93 17.98 26.60
N SER A 477 -41.99 18.69 25.96
CA SER A 477 -41.19 18.21 24.83
C SER A 477 -39.74 17.96 25.21
N ASP A 478 -39.06 17.09 24.45
CA ASP A 478 -37.61 16.94 24.52
C ASP A 478 -36.93 17.89 23.53
N LEU A 479 -35.84 18.52 23.95
CA LEU A 479 -35.02 19.42 23.13
C LEU A 479 -33.79 18.67 22.62
N TRP A 480 -33.64 18.59 21.31
CA TRP A 480 -32.47 18.05 20.64
C TRP A 480 -31.56 19.19 20.22
N VAL A 481 -30.35 19.21 20.76
CA VAL A 481 -29.36 20.27 20.53
C VAL A 481 -28.18 19.74 19.74
N LYS A 482 -27.78 20.49 18.70
CA LYS A 482 -26.60 20.26 17.88
C LYS A 482 -25.36 20.71 18.68
N GLU A 483 -24.72 19.78 19.39
CA GLU A 483 -23.52 20.05 20.20
C GLU A 483 -22.25 19.65 19.43
N ILE A 484 -21.21 20.48 19.53
CA ILE A 484 -19.88 20.22 18.97
C ILE A 484 -19.20 19.12 19.80
N LEU A 485 -18.70 18.07 19.15
CA LEU A 485 -17.81 17.09 19.78
C LEU A 485 -16.50 17.77 20.21
N ASN A 486 -16.20 17.72 21.50
CA ASN A 486 -14.97 18.30 22.06
C ASN A 486 -13.74 17.48 21.66
N LYS A 487 -12.57 18.15 21.64
CA LYS A 487 -11.28 17.57 21.23
C LYS A 487 -10.88 16.32 22.03
N ASP A 488 -11.27 16.24 23.30
CA ASP A 488 -11.00 15.06 24.16
C ASP A 488 -11.89 13.85 23.80
N ASP A 489 -13.10 14.10 23.28
CA ASP A 489 -13.95 13.06 22.73
C ASP A 489 -13.46 12.57 21.37
N ILE A 490 -12.84 13.46 20.56
CA ILE A 490 -12.18 13.13 19.28
C ILE A 490 -10.92 12.28 19.48
N THR A 491 -10.16 12.49 20.57
CA THR A 491 -8.94 11.69 20.85
C THR A 491 -9.18 10.24 21.24
N LYS A 492 -10.44 9.85 21.52
CA LYS A 492 -10.84 8.44 21.63
C LYS A 492 -11.02 7.75 20.27
N PHE A 493 -10.98 8.51 19.16
CA PHE A 493 -11.30 8.07 17.79
C PHE A 493 -10.14 8.27 16.80
N SER A 494 -8.90 8.37 17.26
CA SER A 494 -7.71 8.40 16.39
C SER A 494 -6.77 7.23 16.69
N ASN A 495 -6.60 6.32 15.73
CA ASN A 495 -5.53 5.31 15.57
C ASN A 495 -4.43 5.26 16.65
N ASN A 496 -4.75 4.80 17.87
CA ASN A 496 -3.77 4.55 18.93
C ASN A 496 -4.32 3.60 19.99
N TYR A 497 -4.97 2.49 19.61
CA TYR A 497 -5.09 1.39 20.56
C TYR A 497 -3.80 0.57 20.56
N ILE A 498 -2.89 0.94 21.45
CA ILE A 498 -1.77 0.13 21.90
C ILE A 498 -2.31 -0.71 23.05
N GLY A 499 -2.94 -1.85 22.73
CA GLY A 499 -3.45 -2.78 23.72
C GLY A 499 -4.00 -4.04 23.07
N GLU A 500 -4.01 -5.14 23.83
CA GLU A 500 -4.63 -6.40 23.39
C GLU A 500 -6.15 -6.19 23.16
N PRO A 501 -6.74 -6.81 22.12
CA PRO A 501 -8.18 -6.71 21.86
C PRO A 501 -8.97 -7.19 23.07
N LYS A 502 -9.96 -6.41 23.51
CA LYS A 502 -10.76 -6.74 24.70
C LYS A 502 -11.75 -7.88 24.43
N TYR A 503 -12.20 -8.00 23.18
CA TYR A 503 -13.22 -8.96 22.75
C TYR A 503 -12.91 -9.55 21.38
N ILE A 504 -13.44 -10.75 21.12
CA ILE A 504 -13.44 -11.36 19.79
C ILE A 504 -14.77 -11.01 19.12
N TRP A 505 -14.68 -10.43 17.92
CA TRP A 505 -15.84 -10.09 17.10
C TRP A 505 -15.95 -11.07 15.93
N LYS A 506 -17.10 -11.73 15.82
CA LYS A 506 -17.37 -12.70 14.76
C LYS A 506 -18.44 -12.18 13.81
N PHE A 507 -18.13 -12.16 12.52
CA PHE A 507 -19.06 -11.72 11.49
C PHE A 507 -19.96 -12.86 11.02
N PHE A 508 -21.24 -12.54 10.88
CA PHE A 508 -22.25 -13.41 10.31
C PHE A 508 -22.87 -12.71 9.10
N PRO A 509 -22.50 -13.09 7.87
CA PRO A 509 -23.01 -12.47 6.66
C PRO A 509 -24.49 -12.82 6.43
N TYR A 510 -25.18 -11.98 5.65
CA TYR A 510 -26.56 -12.12 5.18
C TYR A 510 -27.66 -12.01 6.25
N ILE A 511 -27.30 -12.03 7.53
CA ILE A 511 -28.24 -12.13 8.65
C ILE A 511 -28.10 -10.97 9.61
N ASP A 512 -29.19 -10.61 10.28
CA ASP A 512 -29.21 -9.62 11.35
C ASP A 512 -30.30 -9.95 12.38
N CYS A 513 -30.18 -9.39 13.58
CA CYS A 513 -31.18 -9.51 14.64
C CYS A 513 -32.18 -8.36 14.56
N ILE A 514 -33.48 -8.67 14.55
CA ILE A 514 -34.53 -7.65 14.66
C ILE A 514 -34.65 -7.27 16.13
N ASN A 515 -34.12 -6.11 16.49
CA ASN A 515 -34.13 -5.56 17.84
C ASN A 515 -35.25 -4.52 17.97
N GLU A 516 -35.96 -4.48 19.10
CA GLU A 516 -36.84 -3.34 19.41
C GLU A 516 -35.99 -2.07 19.57
N LYS A 517 -36.56 -0.86 19.34
CA LYS A 517 -35.81 0.42 19.48
C LYS A 517 -35.05 0.55 20.80
N LYS A 518 -35.55 -0.07 21.87
CA LYS A 518 -34.92 -0.07 23.20
C LYS A 518 -33.60 -0.84 23.24
N ASP A 519 -33.36 -1.74 22.29
CA ASP A 519 -32.23 -2.66 22.24
C ASP A 519 -31.10 -2.20 21.30
N ILE A 520 -31.31 -1.08 20.61
CA ILE A 520 -30.30 -0.35 19.85
C ILE A 520 -29.72 0.73 20.77
N ILE A 521 -28.40 0.67 20.99
CA ILE A 521 -27.65 1.59 21.84
C ILE A 521 -27.48 2.92 21.12
N SER A 522 -27.07 2.86 19.86
CA SER A 522 -26.85 4.01 19.00
C SER A 522 -26.80 3.59 17.54
N ILE A 523 -27.04 4.54 16.64
CA ILE A 523 -26.86 4.37 15.19
C ILE A 523 -25.72 5.29 14.78
N VAL A 524 -24.72 4.73 14.13
CA VAL A 524 -23.45 5.39 13.82
C VAL A 524 -23.19 5.28 12.33
N ASN A 525 -23.01 6.41 11.66
CA ASN A 525 -22.80 6.43 10.21
C ASN A 525 -21.31 6.39 9.87
N GLU A 526 -20.68 5.23 10.05
CA GLU A 526 -19.23 5.04 9.90
C GLU A 526 -18.88 3.76 9.13
N ARG A 527 -17.64 3.67 8.61
CA ARG A 527 -17.16 2.46 7.90
C ARG A 527 -16.96 1.29 8.87
N ASN A 528 -17.10 0.05 8.39
CA ASN A 528 -17.04 -1.19 9.19
C ASN A 528 -15.90 -1.28 10.21
N GLN A 529 -14.68 -0.87 9.83
CA GLN A 529 -13.52 -0.90 10.74
C GLN A 529 -13.70 0.08 11.92
N LEU A 530 -14.28 1.25 11.67
CA LEU A 530 -14.53 2.27 12.69
C LEU A 530 -15.74 1.93 13.55
N LEU A 531 -16.77 1.30 12.98
CA LEU A 531 -17.91 0.74 13.73
C LEU A 531 -17.46 -0.27 14.77
N ARG A 532 -16.49 -1.14 14.42
CA ARG A 532 -15.91 -2.10 15.34
C ARG A 532 -15.22 -1.43 16.52
N ASP A 533 -14.41 -0.41 16.27
CA ASP A 533 -13.68 0.30 17.34
C ASP A 533 -14.64 1.03 18.30
N ILE A 534 -15.76 1.55 17.76
CA ILE A 534 -16.83 2.17 18.55
C ILE A 534 -17.55 1.11 19.39
N ALA A 535 -17.87 -0.04 18.81
CA ALA A 535 -18.50 -1.17 19.50
C ALA A 535 -17.60 -1.76 20.59
N GLU A 536 -16.29 -1.88 20.36
CA GLU A 536 -15.31 -2.45 21.28
C GLU A 536 -15.09 -1.58 22.53
N ASN A 537 -15.32 -0.27 22.41
CA ASN A 537 -15.28 0.67 23.53
C ASN A 537 -16.59 0.81 24.30
N ASN A 538 -17.68 0.22 23.78
CA ASN A 538 -18.97 0.23 24.44
C ASN A 538 -19.22 -1.12 25.14
N ASN A 539 -19.04 -1.14 26.46
CA ASN A 539 -19.18 -2.35 27.25
C ASN A 539 -20.57 -2.99 27.16
N ASP A 540 -21.60 -2.22 26.81
CA ASP A 540 -22.97 -2.70 26.66
C ASP A 540 -23.25 -3.20 25.24
N CYS A 541 -22.36 -2.94 24.27
CA CYS A 541 -22.51 -3.39 22.89
C CYS A 541 -22.15 -4.87 22.75
N LEU A 542 -23.15 -5.70 22.46
CA LEU A 542 -23.00 -7.14 22.23
C LEU A 542 -23.00 -7.50 20.74
N ALA A 543 -23.51 -6.62 19.88
CA ALA A 543 -23.43 -6.79 18.43
C ALA A 543 -23.52 -5.45 17.70
N PHE A 544 -23.07 -5.39 16.45
CA PHE A 544 -23.38 -4.27 15.56
C PHE A 544 -23.57 -4.75 14.13
N ASN A 545 -24.39 -4.06 13.34
CA ASN A 545 -24.57 -4.38 11.93
C ASN A 545 -23.85 -3.39 11.00
N THR A 546 -23.74 -3.75 9.74
CA THR A 546 -23.09 -2.93 8.69
C THR A 546 -23.84 -1.64 8.36
N LYS A 547 -25.06 -1.48 8.89
CA LYS A 547 -25.86 -0.24 8.82
C LYS A 547 -25.55 0.71 9.97
N GLY A 548 -24.64 0.33 10.87
CA GLY A 548 -24.16 1.18 11.95
C GLY A 548 -24.96 1.11 13.24
N GLU A 549 -25.87 0.14 13.38
CA GLU A 549 -26.65 -0.05 14.60
C GLU A 549 -25.82 -0.82 15.63
N LEU A 550 -25.50 -0.20 16.76
CA LEU A 550 -24.91 -0.88 17.92
C LEU A 550 -26.03 -1.47 18.77
N LYS A 551 -25.92 -2.73 19.13
CA LYS A 551 -26.99 -3.53 19.75
C LYS A 551 -26.54 -4.03 21.11
N LYS A 552 -27.41 -3.87 22.11
CA LYS A 552 -27.13 -4.30 23.49
C LYS A 552 -27.45 -5.77 23.77
N CYS A 553 -28.14 -6.42 22.84
CA CYS A 553 -28.48 -7.84 22.90
C CYS A 553 -28.55 -8.43 21.48
N VAL A 554 -28.32 -9.73 21.41
CA VAL A 554 -28.53 -10.55 20.22
C VAL A 554 -29.74 -11.44 20.53
N THR A 555 -30.90 -11.12 19.95
CA THR A 555 -32.14 -11.88 20.19
C THR A 555 -32.20 -13.14 19.33
N GLU A 556 -33.01 -14.13 19.70
CA GLU A 556 -33.21 -15.37 18.92
C GLU A 556 -33.89 -15.15 17.55
N ASN A 557 -34.45 -13.97 17.30
CA ASN A 557 -35.11 -13.60 16.04
C ASN A 557 -34.11 -13.13 14.96
N ILE A 558 -33.22 -14.02 14.55
CA ILE A 558 -32.29 -13.79 13.44
C ILE A 558 -33.04 -13.92 12.11
N VAL A 559 -32.96 -12.91 11.26
CA VAL A 559 -33.55 -12.91 9.92
C VAL A 559 -32.50 -12.70 8.85
N LYS A 560 -32.74 -13.27 7.66
CA LYS A 560 -31.94 -12.96 6.48
C LYS A 560 -32.34 -11.57 5.97
N ILE A 561 -31.41 -10.64 5.98
CA ILE A 561 -31.64 -9.24 5.58
C ILE A 561 -31.19 -8.93 4.16
N SER A 562 -30.30 -9.77 3.59
CA SER A 562 -29.66 -9.49 2.30
C SER A 562 -29.13 -10.75 1.63
N ASN A 563 -28.90 -10.68 0.32
CA ASN A 563 -28.11 -11.66 -0.43
C ASN A 563 -26.67 -11.17 -0.67
N ASP A 564 -26.31 -9.97 -0.19
CA ASP A 564 -24.95 -9.44 -0.25
C ASP A 564 -24.11 -9.98 0.93
N SER A 565 -22.94 -10.55 0.61
CA SER A 565 -22.02 -11.12 1.60
C SER A 565 -21.36 -10.07 2.48
N ASN A 566 -21.42 -8.80 2.06
CA ASN A 566 -20.86 -7.66 2.78
C ASN A 566 -21.83 -7.06 3.79
N GLU A 567 -23.09 -7.49 3.81
CA GLU A 567 -24.08 -7.05 4.79
C GLU A 567 -24.32 -8.16 5.82
N GLY A 568 -24.37 -7.79 7.10
CA GLY A 568 -24.56 -8.76 8.17
C GLY A 568 -24.31 -8.17 9.56
N ILE A 569 -24.19 -9.06 10.55
CA ILE A 569 -24.03 -8.69 11.95
C ILE A 569 -22.69 -9.18 12.50
N TRP A 570 -22.01 -8.32 13.25
CA TRP A 570 -20.83 -8.66 14.05
C TRP A 570 -21.27 -8.88 15.49
N ILE A 571 -20.98 -10.06 16.05
CA ILE A 571 -21.38 -10.43 17.42
C ILE A 571 -20.13 -10.55 18.29
N ARG A 572 -20.25 -10.03 19.52
CA ARG A 572 -19.23 -10.07 20.56
C ARG A 572 -19.25 -11.43 21.26
N GLU A 573 -18.13 -12.15 21.20
CA GLU A 573 -17.95 -13.38 21.96
C GLU A 573 -17.17 -13.08 23.27
N LYS A 574 -17.70 -13.58 24.39
CA LYS A 574 -17.05 -13.46 25.70
C LYS A 574 -15.94 -14.50 25.80
N ILE A 575 -14.73 -14.05 26.13
CA ILE A 575 -13.59 -14.95 26.40
C ILE A 575 -13.90 -15.74 27.68
N LEU A 576 -14.35 -16.98 27.52
CA LEU A 576 -14.54 -17.91 28.63
C LEU A 576 -13.28 -18.78 28.77
N ILE A 577 -12.58 -18.59 29.90
CA ILE A 577 -11.55 -19.46 30.50
C ILE A 577 -10.11 -19.21 29.99
N PRO A 578 -9.08 -19.26 30.87
CA PRO A 578 -7.72 -18.81 30.56
C PRO A 578 -7.09 -19.61 29.42
N PHE A 579 -6.29 -18.93 28.61
CA PHE A 579 -5.44 -19.51 27.57
C PHE A 579 -4.59 -20.67 28.12
N ASP A 580 -5.08 -21.91 27.98
CA ASP A 580 -4.26 -23.09 28.20
C ASP A 580 -3.51 -23.42 26.91
N ASN A 581 -2.36 -22.76 26.76
CA ASN A 581 -1.50 -22.84 25.59
C ASN A 581 -1.06 -24.27 25.24
N ASP A 582 -1.06 -25.19 26.20
CA ASP A 582 -0.56 -26.55 26.01
C ASP A 582 -1.52 -27.43 25.19
N LYS A 583 -2.83 -27.26 25.37
CA LYS A 583 -3.82 -28.08 24.66
C LYS A 583 -3.89 -27.72 23.17
N LYS A 584 -3.92 -26.42 22.87
CA LYS A 584 -3.90 -25.90 21.50
C LYS A 584 -2.57 -26.16 20.80
N ARG A 585 -1.44 -26.08 21.52
CA ARG A 585 -0.12 -26.48 20.99
C ARG A 585 -0.07 -27.96 20.67
N ASN A 586 -0.62 -28.83 21.51
CA ASN A 586 -0.66 -30.27 21.27
C ASN A 586 -1.59 -30.64 20.10
N GLU A 587 -2.71 -29.92 19.94
CA GLU A 587 -3.59 -30.06 18.78
C GLU A 587 -2.91 -29.58 17.49
N ILE A 588 -2.26 -28.41 17.49
CA ILE A 588 -1.50 -27.89 16.34
C ILE A 588 -0.31 -28.81 16.01
N ASN A 589 0.43 -29.32 17.00
CA ASN A 589 1.53 -30.25 16.74
C ASN A 589 1.05 -31.56 16.08
N LYS A 590 -0.14 -32.06 16.48
CA LYS A 590 -0.78 -33.22 15.84
C LYS A 590 -1.29 -32.89 14.44
N GLU A 591 -1.91 -31.73 14.24
CA GLU A 591 -2.49 -31.29 12.97
C GLU A 591 -1.41 -31.09 11.89
N TYR A 592 -0.27 -30.52 12.28
CA TYR A 592 0.84 -30.22 11.35
C TYR A 592 1.96 -31.27 11.36
N ASN A 593 1.79 -32.35 12.13
CA ASN A 593 2.74 -33.47 12.24
C ASN A 593 4.19 -33.01 12.51
N LEU A 594 4.36 -32.01 13.39
CA LEU A 594 5.64 -31.38 13.64
C LEU A 594 6.55 -32.27 14.51
N PRO A 595 7.83 -32.43 14.17
CA PRO A 595 8.73 -33.28 14.95
C PRO A 595 9.14 -32.61 16.27
N LEU A 596 9.33 -33.39 17.33
CA LEU A 596 9.84 -32.89 18.61
C LEU A 596 11.33 -32.56 18.47
N ILE A 597 11.72 -31.33 18.77
CA ILE A 597 13.12 -30.88 18.71
C ILE A 597 13.66 -30.66 20.12
N SER A 598 14.76 -31.33 20.48
CA SER A 598 15.46 -31.08 21.75
C SER A 598 16.68 -30.19 21.52
N ILE A 599 16.66 -29.00 22.08
CA ILE A 599 17.77 -28.04 22.06
C ILE A 599 18.59 -28.27 23.32
N ILE A 600 19.90 -28.46 23.19
CA ILE A 600 20.79 -28.79 24.31
C ILE A 600 21.83 -27.69 24.45
N PHE A 601 21.84 -27.02 25.60
CA PHE A 601 22.79 -25.96 25.91
C PHE A 601 23.80 -26.44 26.94
N LEU A 602 25.09 -26.35 26.62
CA LEU A 602 26.19 -26.70 27.52
C LEU A 602 26.77 -25.42 28.12
N TYR A 603 26.67 -25.27 29.44
CA TYR A 603 26.98 -24.01 30.11
C TYR A 603 28.48 -23.75 30.27
N ASN A 604 28.90 -22.52 29.94
CA ASN A 604 30.15 -21.93 30.38
C ASN A 604 29.84 -20.59 31.07
N GLU A 605 30.52 -20.28 32.17
CA GLU A 605 30.00 -19.62 33.39
C GLU A 605 29.34 -18.22 33.34
N LYS A 606 29.05 -17.61 32.18
CA LYS A 606 28.52 -16.24 32.12
C LYS A 606 27.28 -16.14 31.21
N ASN A 607 26.17 -15.65 31.78
CA ASN A 607 24.91 -15.22 31.12
C ASN A 607 23.78 -16.23 30.87
N ILE A 608 23.40 -17.05 31.85
CA ILE A 608 22.23 -17.92 31.68
C ILE A 608 20.91 -17.15 31.54
N ASP A 609 20.73 -16.02 32.22
CA ASP A 609 19.48 -15.24 32.17
C ASP A 609 19.22 -14.62 30.78
N ASN A 610 20.28 -14.22 30.07
CA ASN A 610 20.16 -13.72 28.69
C ASN A 610 19.79 -14.84 27.72
N ILE A 611 20.28 -16.07 27.97
CA ILE A 611 19.91 -17.27 27.21
C ILE A 611 18.43 -17.59 27.44
N PHE A 612 17.99 -17.58 28.69
CA PHE A 612 16.58 -17.73 29.03
C PHE A 612 15.71 -16.68 28.34
N HIS A 613 16.11 -15.41 28.40
CA HIS A 613 15.38 -14.32 27.74
C HIS A 613 15.32 -14.48 26.22
N PHE A 614 16.45 -14.87 25.60
CA PHE A 614 16.54 -15.12 24.16
C PHE A 614 15.61 -16.25 23.70
N PHE A 615 15.59 -17.37 24.43
CA PHE A 615 14.81 -18.54 24.03
C PHE A 615 13.34 -18.50 24.50
N LYS A 616 13.01 -17.80 25.59
CA LYS A 616 11.64 -17.68 26.11
C LYS A 616 10.64 -17.17 25.06
N ASN A 617 11.11 -16.36 24.11
CA ASN A 617 10.28 -15.80 23.04
C ASN A 617 10.47 -16.49 21.67
N GLN A 618 11.34 -17.51 21.57
CA GLN A 618 11.72 -18.14 20.31
C GLN A 618 11.57 -19.66 20.26
N ILE A 619 11.26 -20.32 21.38
CA ILE A 619 10.97 -21.76 21.37
C ILE A 619 9.59 -21.97 20.73
N TYR A 620 9.60 -22.47 19.50
CA TYR A 620 8.44 -22.78 18.68
C TYR A 620 7.52 -23.84 19.30
N LEU A 621 6.33 -23.99 18.71
CA LEU A 621 5.46 -25.14 18.91
C LEU A 621 6.27 -26.43 18.61
N ASN A 622 6.40 -27.29 19.62
CA ASN A 622 7.12 -28.59 19.63
C ASN A 622 8.66 -28.60 19.80
N ALA A 623 9.23 -27.71 20.62
CA ALA A 623 10.64 -27.81 21.06
C ALA A 623 10.80 -27.87 22.60
N GLU A 624 11.79 -28.64 23.09
CA GLU A 624 12.25 -28.68 24.48
C GLU A 624 13.70 -28.17 24.58
N LEU A 625 14.01 -27.38 25.62
CA LEU A 625 15.36 -26.91 25.90
C LEU A 625 15.92 -27.66 27.12
N LEU A 626 17.01 -28.39 26.93
CA LEU A 626 17.77 -29.04 27.99
C LEU A 626 19.05 -28.23 28.25
N ILE A 627 19.25 -27.79 29.47
CA ILE A 627 20.43 -27.06 29.89
C ILE A 627 21.25 -27.96 30.79
N ILE A 628 22.50 -28.23 30.40
CA ILE A 628 23.43 -29.06 31.17
C ILE A 628 24.46 -28.13 31.82
N VAL A 629 24.56 -28.20 33.15
CA VAL A 629 25.41 -27.36 34.00
C VAL A 629 26.26 -28.23 34.94
N PRO A 630 27.44 -27.75 35.40
CA PRO A 630 28.23 -28.44 36.42
C PRO A 630 27.41 -28.63 37.71
N GLU A 631 27.63 -29.73 38.44
CA GLU A 631 26.83 -30.05 39.65
C GLU A 631 26.90 -28.97 40.73
N ASN A 632 28.04 -28.28 40.83
CA ASN A 632 28.27 -27.20 41.79
C ASN A 632 27.64 -25.85 41.37
N SER A 633 26.87 -25.81 40.28
CA SER A 633 26.20 -24.58 39.81
C SER A 633 25.03 -24.19 40.72
N THR A 634 24.96 -22.90 41.08
CA THR A 634 23.90 -22.32 41.94
C THR A 634 22.63 -21.92 41.17
N ILE A 635 22.56 -22.28 39.88
CA ILE A 635 21.49 -21.88 38.97
C ILE A 635 20.18 -22.59 39.35
N GLN A 636 19.11 -21.81 39.45
CA GLN A 636 17.73 -22.27 39.62
C GLN A 636 16.87 -21.69 38.50
N ILE A 637 16.08 -22.54 37.83
CA ILE A 637 15.10 -22.09 36.84
C ILE A 637 13.79 -21.83 37.59
N LYS A 638 13.27 -20.60 37.53
CA LYS A 638 11.88 -20.32 37.91
C LYS A 638 11.00 -20.85 36.79
N GLU A 639 10.18 -21.86 37.11
CA GLU A 639 9.41 -22.69 36.17
C GLU A 639 8.93 -21.93 34.93
N THR A 640 9.60 -22.21 33.81
CA THR A 640 9.18 -21.86 32.47
C THR A 640 8.99 -23.15 31.69
N PHE A 641 7.78 -23.35 31.18
CA PHE A 641 7.38 -24.54 30.45
C PHE A 641 8.35 -24.83 29.29
N ASN A 642 8.78 -26.09 29.18
CA ASN A 642 9.72 -26.65 28.19
C ASN A 642 11.22 -26.42 28.41
N ILE A 643 11.66 -25.98 29.59
CA ILE A 643 13.10 -25.94 29.93
C ILE A 643 13.43 -26.89 31.07
N LYS A 644 14.38 -27.79 30.85
CA LYS A 644 14.89 -28.76 31.83
C LYS A 644 16.33 -28.42 32.19
N LEU A 645 16.65 -28.36 33.48
CA LEU A 645 18.02 -28.22 33.98
C LEU A 645 18.57 -29.57 34.41
N CYS A 646 19.75 -29.95 33.94
CA CYS A 646 20.47 -31.15 34.34
C CYS A 646 21.82 -30.77 34.94
N LYS A 647 22.08 -31.20 36.18
CA LYS A 647 23.33 -30.99 36.93
C LYS A 647 24.14 -32.28 36.91
N THR A 648 25.42 -32.23 36.54
CA THR A 648 26.28 -33.42 36.45
C THR A 648 27.73 -33.15 36.87
N ASN A 649 28.34 -34.09 37.60
CA ASN A 649 29.75 -34.09 37.98
C ASN A 649 30.70 -34.86 37.04
N ASN A 650 30.19 -35.59 36.03
CA ASN A 650 31.02 -36.56 35.30
C ASN A 650 30.99 -36.43 33.78
N LYS A 651 32.18 -36.59 33.19
CA LYS A 651 32.57 -36.45 31.77
C LYS A 651 31.84 -37.37 30.78
N ASN A 652 30.83 -38.14 31.21
CA ASN A 652 30.14 -39.10 30.36
C ASN A 652 28.79 -38.55 29.89
N ILE A 653 28.88 -37.55 29.02
CA ILE A 653 27.78 -36.84 28.36
C ILE A 653 26.82 -37.82 27.65
N GLU A 654 27.32 -38.97 27.18
CA GLU A 654 26.58 -40.02 26.49
C GLU A 654 25.38 -40.58 27.27
N SER A 655 25.50 -40.72 28.60
CA SER A 655 24.39 -41.17 29.47
C SER A 655 23.27 -40.13 29.57
N ILE A 656 23.62 -38.84 29.58
CA ILE A 656 22.67 -37.72 29.68
C ILE A 656 21.86 -37.61 28.39
N PHE A 657 22.52 -37.75 27.24
CA PHE A 657 21.85 -37.77 25.93
C PHE A 657 20.85 -38.93 25.83
N LYS A 658 21.22 -40.14 26.26
CA LYS A 658 20.33 -41.32 26.25
C LYS A 658 19.14 -41.21 27.20
N THR A 659 19.29 -40.48 28.32
CA THR A 659 18.26 -40.44 29.38
C THR A 659 17.25 -39.30 29.19
N PHE A 660 17.68 -38.13 28.74
CA PHE A 660 16.86 -36.91 28.79
C PHE A 660 16.35 -36.41 27.44
N CYS A 661 16.93 -36.86 26.33
CA CYS A 661 16.62 -36.32 25.01
C CYS A 661 15.60 -37.24 24.31
N LYS A 662 14.38 -36.72 24.08
CA LYS A 662 13.27 -37.48 23.46
C LYS A 662 12.90 -36.99 22.07
N GLY A 663 13.55 -35.93 21.58
CA GLY A 663 13.30 -35.35 20.26
C GLY A 663 13.78 -36.21 19.10
N GLU A 664 13.16 -36.03 17.93
CA GLU A 664 13.63 -36.60 16.67
C GLU A 664 14.87 -35.87 16.13
N TYR A 665 15.09 -34.64 16.60
CA TYR A 665 16.19 -33.77 16.17
C TYR A 665 16.83 -33.10 17.38
N TYR A 666 18.15 -33.00 17.35
CA TYR A 666 18.96 -32.40 18.41
C TYR A 666 19.74 -31.21 17.91
N ILE A 667 19.69 -30.10 18.65
CA ILE A 667 20.43 -28.88 18.36
C ILE A 667 21.32 -28.58 19.57
N ILE A 668 22.63 -28.79 19.42
CA ILE A 668 23.60 -28.58 20.50
C ILE A 668 24.22 -27.19 20.35
N ILE A 669 24.20 -26.43 21.43
CA ILE A 669 24.75 -25.08 21.50
C ILE A 669 25.92 -25.07 22.48
N ASN A 670 27.12 -24.75 21.96
CA ASN A 670 28.37 -24.83 22.71
C ASN A 670 28.84 -23.49 23.30
N ASN A 671 28.51 -22.36 22.66
CA ASN A 671 28.95 -21.05 23.15
C ASN A 671 28.08 -19.92 22.60
N LEU A 672 27.82 -18.91 23.44
CA LEU A 672 27.08 -17.71 23.07
C LEU A 672 27.99 -16.50 23.31
N MET A 673 28.57 -15.94 22.24
CA MET A 673 29.50 -14.81 22.34
C MET A 673 28.79 -13.50 22.03
N GLN A 674 29.11 -12.43 22.75
CA GLN A 674 28.59 -11.09 22.49
C GLN A 674 29.73 -10.18 22.02
N TYR A 675 29.63 -9.63 20.82
CA TYR A 675 30.59 -8.67 20.26
C TYR A 675 29.81 -7.51 19.64
N ASP A 676 30.08 -6.27 20.07
CA ASP A 676 29.40 -5.05 19.60
C ASP A 676 27.87 -5.16 19.55
N GLU A 677 27.25 -5.53 20.68
CA GLU A 677 25.80 -5.74 20.84
C GLU A 677 25.19 -6.90 20.01
N ILE A 678 26.01 -7.63 19.25
CA ILE A 678 25.58 -8.76 18.42
C ILE A 678 25.91 -10.08 19.15
N GLN A 679 24.91 -10.97 19.24
CA GLN A 679 25.06 -12.30 19.82
C GLN A 679 25.38 -13.35 18.73
N TYR A 680 26.40 -14.17 18.95
CA TYR A 680 26.86 -15.24 18.07
C TYR A 680 26.66 -16.59 18.76
N ILE A 681 26.12 -17.57 18.04
CA ILE A 681 25.81 -18.90 18.57
C ILE A 681 26.51 -19.96 17.74
N TYR A 682 27.27 -20.84 18.38
CA TYR A 682 27.80 -22.04 17.72
C TYR A 682 26.79 -23.19 17.83
N ILE A 683 26.33 -23.70 16.69
CA ILE A 683 25.26 -24.71 16.61
C ILE A 683 25.76 -25.96 15.89
N LYS A 684 25.50 -27.14 16.48
CA LYS A 684 25.66 -28.45 15.81
C LYS A 684 24.30 -29.16 15.76
N TYR A 685 23.87 -29.52 14.55
CA TYR A 685 22.58 -30.19 14.29
C TYR A 685 22.75 -31.68 14.04
N ILE A 686 21.89 -32.49 14.65
CA ILE A 686 21.95 -33.96 14.57
C ILE A 686 20.53 -34.53 14.41
N LYS A 687 20.31 -35.34 13.38
CA LYS A 687 19.08 -36.13 13.19
C LYS A 687 19.23 -37.50 13.84
N ASN A 688 18.22 -37.96 14.59
CA ASN A 688 18.31 -39.13 15.49
C ASN A 688 18.75 -40.44 14.80
N ASN A 689 18.50 -40.61 13.49
CA ASN A 689 18.85 -41.82 12.74
C ASN A 689 20.38 -42.05 12.56
N ASN A 690 21.24 -41.10 12.94
CA ASN A 690 22.70 -41.20 12.82
C ASN A 690 23.43 -41.41 14.16
N LEU A 691 22.72 -41.56 15.29
CA LEU A 691 23.33 -41.76 16.60
C LEU A 691 23.56 -43.25 16.89
N ASN A 692 24.52 -43.86 16.19
CA ASN A 692 25.10 -45.14 16.64
C ASN A 692 26.14 -44.88 17.75
N ASP A 693 26.37 -45.83 18.66
CA ASP A 693 27.28 -45.67 19.81
C ASP A 693 28.65 -45.09 19.41
N LYS A 694 29.21 -45.48 18.25
CA LYS A 694 30.48 -44.92 17.72
C LYS A 694 30.44 -43.42 17.41
N ASN A 695 29.30 -42.88 16.97
CA ASN A 695 29.16 -41.46 16.65
C ASN A 695 29.03 -40.62 17.92
N ILE A 696 28.45 -41.15 18.99
CA ILE A 696 28.37 -40.45 20.29
C ILE A 696 29.77 -40.37 20.92
N THR A 697 30.56 -41.44 20.87
CA THR A 697 31.93 -41.42 21.40
C THR A 697 32.88 -40.52 20.58
N SER A 698 32.67 -40.41 19.26
CA SER A 698 33.37 -39.43 18.39
C SER A 698 32.96 -37.99 18.73
N LEU A 699 31.67 -37.75 18.93
CA LEU A 699 31.14 -36.46 19.39
C LEU A 699 31.80 -36.03 20.71
N VAL A 700 32.03 -36.96 21.64
CA VAL A 700 32.71 -36.75 22.93
C VAL A 700 34.24 -36.58 22.80
N ARG A 701 34.87 -37.08 21.73
CA ARG A 701 36.33 -36.95 21.50
C ARG A 701 36.75 -35.67 20.77
N ASP A 702 35.91 -35.12 19.90
CA ASP A 702 36.20 -33.89 19.13
C ASP A 702 36.05 -32.59 19.95
N PHE A 703 35.96 -32.69 21.28
CA PHE A 703 35.91 -31.57 22.22
C PHE A 703 37.27 -30.89 22.48
N LYS A 704 38.25 -31.05 21.57
CA LYS A 704 39.46 -30.21 21.56
C LYS A 704 39.27 -29.09 20.54
N ILE A 705 39.34 -27.86 21.04
CA ILE A 705 39.22 -26.61 20.29
C ILE A 705 40.35 -26.56 19.26
N GLU A 706 40.10 -26.86 18.00
CA GLU A 706 40.88 -26.40 16.84
C GLU A 706 40.16 -26.69 15.50
N ASP A 707 40.51 -25.90 14.49
CA ASP A 707 39.74 -25.51 13.30
C ASP A 707 39.06 -26.61 12.46
N ILE A 708 37.77 -26.42 12.13
CA ILE A 708 37.01 -27.25 11.16
C ILE A 708 36.15 -26.33 10.25
N PRO A 709 35.99 -26.63 8.94
CA PRO A 709 35.28 -25.77 8.00
C PRO A 709 33.77 -25.68 8.30
N ILE A 710 33.21 -24.49 8.09
CA ILE A 710 31.77 -24.23 8.23
C ILE A 710 31.05 -24.84 7.03
N ASN A 711 30.30 -25.93 7.24
CA ASN A 711 29.22 -26.30 6.34
C ASN A 711 27.94 -25.61 6.82
N ILE A 712 27.36 -24.77 5.96
CA ILE A 712 26.06 -24.12 6.21
C ILE A 712 24.99 -25.19 6.10
N ILE A 713 24.42 -25.60 7.24
CA ILE A 713 23.19 -26.39 7.28
C ILE A 713 22.06 -25.39 7.56
N ASP A 714 21.18 -25.21 6.58
CA ASP A 714 19.98 -24.41 6.71
C ASP A 714 19.02 -25.13 7.68
N ILE A 715 18.82 -24.59 8.87
CA ILE A 715 17.88 -25.12 9.87
C ILE A 715 16.66 -24.18 9.87
N PRO A 716 15.49 -24.60 9.34
CA PRO A 716 14.36 -23.70 9.05
C PRO A 716 13.70 -23.01 10.26
N PHE A 717 14.15 -23.30 11.48
CA PHE A 717 13.41 -23.02 12.72
C PHE A 717 14.17 -22.13 13.72
N ILE A 718 15.16 -21.34 13.29
CA ILE A 718 15.80 -20.33 14.17
C ILE A 718 15.80 -18.98 13.44
N ARG A 719 15.00 -18.02 13.94
CA ARG A 719 14.61 -16.83 13.15
C ARG A 719 15.57 -15.64 13.19
N ASN A 720 16.74 -15.71 13.84
CA ASN A 720 17.70 -14.59 13.87
C ASN A 720 19.14 -15.03 14.18
N VAL A 721 19.74 -15.91 13.36
CA VAL A 721 21.19 -16.17 13.41
C VAL A 721 21.83 -15.73 12.10
N LYS A 722 22.75 -14.76 12.15
CA LYS A 722 23.60 -14.39 11.01
C LYS A 722 24.95 -15.08 11.16
N PHE A 723 25.30 -15.91 10.18
CA PHE A 723 26.60 -16.56 10.11
C PHE A 723 27.64 -15.61 9.49
N ALA A 724 28.84 -15.52 10.06
CA ALA A 724 29.95 -14.76 9.49
C ALA A 724 31.01 -15.72 8.92
N LEU A 725 31.38 -15.53 7.65
CA LEU A 725 32.57 -16.15 7.07
C LEU A 725 33.81 -15.29 7.39
N LYS A 726 34.91 -15.94 7.77
CA LYS A 726 36.18 -15.24 8.00
C LYS A 726 36.74 -14.76 6.65
N LYS A 727 37.26 -13.53 6.62
CA LYS A 727 37.83 -12.86 5.44
C LYS A 727 38.91 -13.76 4.80
N ASN A 728 38.78 -14.06 3.49
CA ASN A 728 39.70 -14.81 2.60
C ASN A 728 39.32 -16.23 2.13
N GLN A 729 38.05 -16.66 2.21
CA GLN A 729 37.60 -17.85 1.45
C GLN A 729 36.73 -17.42 0.26
N LYS A 730 37.15 -17.81 -0.96
CA LYS A 730 36.37 -17.61 -2.19
C LYS A 730 35.17 -18.56 -2.19
N ILE A 731 34.02 -18.04 -2.63
CA ILE A 731 32.73 -18.74 -2.77
C ILE A 731 32.86 -19.91 -3.75
#